data_AF-A0A1A8I116-F1
#
_entry.id   AF-A0A1A8I116-F1
#
_cell.length_a   1.000
_cell.length_b   1.000
_cell.length_c   1.000
_cell.angle_alpha   90.00
_cell.angle_beta   90.00
_cell.angle_gamma   90.00
#
_symmetry.space_group_name_H-M   'P 1'
#
loop_
_entity.id
_entity.type
_entity.pdbx_description
1 polymer ?
#
loop_
_entity_poly.entity_id
_entity_poly.type
_entity_poly.pdbx_seq_one_letter_code
_entity_poly.pdbx_strand_id
1 'polypeptide(L)'
;QTDNTSSSQPGYGKSNKLSSSNVTNKRSCDPETDGLQAKHVMCDASKHDRVPQKEAGKERTENVLRLKPKSGEDQDNTELIFLLSCSLSDSLEQSPAPETSAGADVTKCVKRLLHTDSDLNVTPIVDNPKILKSPPVRFDSKTLCVPAYSVEKLLSLSDDEWTAFILQLHSCFEEQKSSASLLPSNVPAQSTAVRSRLNLLCYLCCVAGNTVVANRLMNSSLLVALTQQLTRLDPAVFLSVMDTCGPAAILEGIGGAGARVQQHLLTAVASALLTSHIQTNRITQSRDLVLKVLRCLESPSTLTRAKALLLLLLLMQDSTHTLLYCCQHRLVMYLERDLRKATPLRENPSQSGYLGQCLDLLLGHLSATAPVIMEDVLNALGGVIGRRHPSAAQSKQLKQTLPTVSVVLELLSSQVFRPRIVHEEFLVQIGLVLKYVTSIESHETNLASAVGASIREDLIRTTLSIVEVLSQHHTLITQYHVTVVDAILPPLTTLAFSNNVEWSVFVLKVLSELSLILLVQDEDIQENYEKTENRDRKGEDGKSLSQISALYTKSLLPRFESLLTGPEPVPLYALKLLVSMTEHSSQICRLIKCSRILPVVFQLIVTNNISSGVVQHAVVLLCNLCEDIVLDQHLYQKGLVEVVVTSLSQAAPVYLGGEKQAGRKVSHLVLQAFLELLHNILKQISAAVQAVLQSQRLSCPPAETEAAEKLLVANRPLSQLSTHLIHMLSGENQDVWEESLQCLSLLVQLYAGEGQDCLSPSCLQSFSHILRTNASTKSLQTQSTTLRIIKRLIQTTERSDWLECPEGAGLRTLLQEIATSNRCHADVTSLAAEVLGEISFLKHPSSSRPEKLQPL
;
A
#
# COMPACT_ATOMS: atom_id res chain seq x y z
N GLN A 1 13.77 6.88 -44.30
CA GLN A 1 14.00 7.19 -45.73
C GLN A 1 13.45 8.59 -45.94
N THR A 2 14.28 9.63 -46.03
CA THR A 2 15.10 9.93 -47.20
C THR A 2 16.49 10.50 -46.83
N ASP A 3 17.51 9.86 -47.39
CA ASP A 3 18.77 10.35 -47.97
C ASP A 3 19.40 11.71 -47.60
N ASN A 4 20.73 11.61 -47.45
CA ASN A 4 21.80 12.45 -48.04
C ASN A 4 22.54 13.52 -47.21
N THR A 5 23.74 13.08 -46.78
CA THR A 5 25.08 13.61 -47.10
C THR A 5 25.53 15.02 -46.70
N SER A 6 26.56 15.00 -45.85
CA SER A 6 27.90 15.61 -45.99
C SER A 6 28.13 17.12 -45.81
N SER A 7 29.09 17.36 -44.90
CA SER A 7 30.24 18.28 -44.99
C SER A 7 29.99 19.79 -45.01
N SER A 8 30.48 20.50 -43.98
CA SER A 8 31.69 21.34 -44.07
C SER A 8 31.86 22.20 -42.80
N GLN A 9 33.08 22.18 -42.27
CA GLN A 9 33.65 23.08 -41.25
C GLN A 9 33.93 24.48 -41.84
N PRO A 10 34.53 25.46 -41.11
CA PRO A 10 34.47 25.81 -39.68
C PRO A 10 34.36 27.34 -39.44
N GLY A 11 34.24 27.78 -38.18
CA GLY A 11 34.35 29.20 -37.83
C GLY A 11 34.67 29.46 -36.35
N TYR A 12 35.98 29.60 -36.08
CA TYR A 12 36.68 30.33 -35.00
C TYR A 12 35.83 31.23 -34.08
N GLY A 13 36.12 31.37 -32.78
CA GLY A 13 37.31 31.02 -32.02
C GLY A 13 37.10 31.31 -30.52
N LYS A 14 37.94 30.68 -29.68
CA LYS A 14 38.91 31.32 -28.78
C LYS A 14 38.26 32.12 -27.63
N SER A 15 38.55 31.90 -26.35
CA SER A 15 39.74 31.30 -25.75
C SER A 15 39.62 31.29 -24.23
N ASN A 16 40.34 30.35 -23.61
CA ASN A 16 41.07 30.48 -22.33
C ASN A 16 40.24 30.50 -21.04
N LYS A 17 40.61 29.82 -19.96
CA LYS A 17 41.86 29.15 -19.51
C LYS A 17 41.44 28.15 -18.41
N LEU A 18 41.96 26.91 -18.39
CA LEU A 18 43.07 26.45 -17.53
C LEU A 18 42.92 26.83 -16.04
N SER A 19 43.17 25.97 -15.04
CA SER A 19 43.64 24.59 -15.02
C SER A 19 43.81 24.14 -13.56
N SER A 20 43.63 22.83 -13.34
CA SER A 20 44.49 21.93 -12.56
C SER A 20 44.59 22.03 -11.02
N SER A 21 44.59 20.81 -10.45
CA SER A 21 45.46 20.31 -9.37
C SER A 21 45.11 20.79 -7.94
N ASN A 22 45.28 20.06 -6.84
CA ASN A 22 45.90 18.75 -6.55
C ASN A 22 45.67 18.44 -5.05
N VAL A 23 45.44 17.14 -4.74
CA VAL A 23 46.23 16.36 -3.75
C VAL A 23 46.00 16.52 -2.21
N THR A 24 45.60 15.38 -1.62
CA THR A 24 45.90 14.79 -0.28
C THR A 24 45.59 15.54 1.02
N ASN A 25 44.96 14.83 1.98
CA ASN A 25 45.73 14.29 3.12
C ASN A 25 45.01 13.20 3.93
N LYS A 26 45.83 12.30 4.48
CA LYS A 26 45.57 11.13 5.33
C LYS A 26 45.69 11.50 6.83
N ARG A 27 45.34 10.53 7.70
CA ARG A 27 45.69 10.32 9.15
C ARG A 27 44.70 10.88 10.18
N SER A 28 44.47 10.29 11.36
CA SER A 28 44.79 8.99 12.01
C SER A 28 44.30 9.04 13.48
N CYS A 29 44.02 7.87 14.09
CA CYS A 29 44.19 7.50 15.51
C CYS A 29 43.26 8.06 16.62
N ASP A 30 42.37 7.17 17.10
CA ASP A 30 42.37 6.54 18.45
C ASP A 30 41.98 7.31 19.74
N PRO A 31 41.57 6.57 20.81
CA PRO A 31 40.37 6.83 21.63
C PRO A 31 40.67 7.31 23.05
N GLU A 32 39.64 7.77 23.78
CA GLU A 32 39.69 7.88 25.24
C GLU A 32 38.42 7.33 25.92
N THR A 33 38.72 6.62 27.01
CA THR A 33 37.89 5.91 27.99
C THR A 33 37.38 6.83 29.11
N ASP A 34 36.61 6.19 30.01
CA ASP A 34 36.20 6.60 31.36
C ASP A 34 34.78 7.17 31.45
N GLY A 35 33.89 6.69 32.33
CA GLY A 35 34.04 5.70 33.37
C GLY A 35 32.89 5.84 34.38
N LEU A 36 32.44 4.71 34.88
CA LEU A 36 31.91 4.48 36.24
C LEU A 36 30.61 5.20 36.66
N GLN A 37 29.58 4.41 36.97
CA GLN A 37 29.25 4.12 38.38
C GLN A 37 28.32 2.92 38.53
N ALA A 38 28.75 2.00 39.40
CA ALA A 38 28.05 0.80 39.85
C ALA A 38 27.12 1.09 41.03
N LYS A 39 26.11 0.23 41.24
CA LYS A 39 25.67 -0.32 42.55
C LYS A 39 24.57 -1.40 42.40
N HIS A 40 24.98 -2.67 42.42
CA HIS A 40 24.66 -3.72 43.42
C HIS A 40 23.51 -3.40 44.43
N VAL A 41 22.50 -4.26 44.74
CA VAL A 41 22.55 -5.61 45.39
C VAL A 41 21.12 -6.21 45.54
N MET A 42 21.03 -7.55 45.40
CA MET A 42 20.15 -8.62 46.01
C MET A 42 18.63 -8.43 46.26
N CYS A 43 17.79 -9.33 45.72
CA CYS A 43 17.23 -10.60 46.26
C CYS A 43 15.90 -10.42 47.02
N ASP A 44 14.85 -11.12 46.58
CA ASP A 44 14.32 -12.24 47.37
C ASP A 44 13.29 -13.07 46.60
N ALA A 45 13.31 -14.36 46.90
CA ALA A 45 12.47 -15.40 46.35
C ALA A 45 11.23 -15.64 47.22
N SER A 46 10.13 -16.10 46.63
CA SER A 46 9.25 -17.06 47.30
C SER A 46 8.47 -17.91 46.30
N LYS A 47 8.45 -19.22 46.57
CA LYS A 47 7.73 -20.30 45.88
C LYS A 47 6.46 -20.66 46.68
N HIS A 48 5.44 -21.21 46.01
CA HIS A 48 4.67 -22.41 46.40
C HIS A 48 3.56 -22.65 45.34
N ASP A 49 3.61 -23.74 44.56
CA ASP A 49 2.88 -25.04 44.70
C ASP A 49 1.49 -25.04 44.02
N ARG A 50 0.92 -26.08 43.42
CA ARG A 50 1.32 -27.35 42.75
C ARG A 50 -0.01 -27.99 42.24
N VAL A 51 -0.09 -28.33 40.93
CA VAL A 51 -0.55 -29.65 40.36
C VAL A 51 -2.11 -29.85 40.26
N PRO A 52 -2.68 -30.77 39.41
CA PRO A 52 -3.09 -30.59 38.00
C PRO A 52 -4.51 -31.14 37.69
N GLN A 53 -4.97 -31.15 36.42
CA GLN A 53 -5.93 -32.16 35.95
C GLN A 53 -5.97 -32.31 34.40
N LYS A 54 -5.94 -33.57 33.95
CA LYS A 54 -6.28 -34.12 32.60
C LYS A 54 -7.81 -33.97 32.36
N GLU A 55 -8.42 -34.03 31.17
CA GLU A 55 -8.31 -35.00 30.06
C GLU A 55 -9.22 -34.60 28.86
N ALA A 56 -8.91 -35.07 27.65
CA ALA A 56 -9.75 -35.31 26.43
C ALA A 56 -10.55 -34.12 25.81
N GLY A 57 -10.64 -33.89 24.50
CA GLY A 57 -10.28 -34.62 23.27
C GLY A 57 -11.36 -34.31 22.22
N LYS A 58 -11.03 -33.60 21.13
CA LYS A 58 -11.79 -33.64 19.85
C LYS A 58 -11.03 -33.02 18.67
N GLU A 59 -10.86 -33.87 17.67
CA GLU A 59 -10.62 -33.68 16.22
C GLU A 59 -10.21 -32.30 15.70
N ARG A 60 -9.04 -32.26 15.06
CA ARG A 60 -8.54 -31.13 14.27
C ARG A 60 -8.56 -31.54 12.80
N THR A 61 -9.40 -30.88 12.03
CA THR A 61 -9.46 -30.94 10.57
C THR A 61 -8.31 -30.17 9.93
N GLU A 62 -7.92 -30.69 8.78
CA GLU A 62 -6.97 -30.27 7.74
C GLU A 62 -6.45 -28.81 7.77
N ASN A 63 -5.11 -28.69 7.86
CA ASN A 63 -4.38 -27.46 7.61
C ASN A 63 -4.12 -27.32 6.10
N VAL A 64 -4.72 -26.33 5.46
CA VAL A 64 -4.30 -25.84 4.13
C VAL A 64 -3.18 -24.81 4.34
N LEU A 65 -1.98 -25.12 3.83
CA LEU A 65 -0.83 -24.23 3.87
C LEU A 65 -1.01 -23.07 2.87
N ARG A 66 -1.56 -21.95 3.34
CA ARG A 66 -1.60 -20.68 2.61
C ARG A 66 -0.20 -20.06 2.51
N LEU A 67 0.37 -20.01 1.31
CA LEU A 67 1.58 -19.26 0.98
C LEU A 67 1.29 -17.74 0.95
N LYS A 68 1.44 -17.05 2.08
CA LYS A 68 1.59 -15.58 2.11
C LYS A 68 3.03 -15.18 1.77
N PRO A 69 3.26 -14.11 0.99
CA PRO A 69 4.60 -13.54 0.87
C PRO A 69 4.99 -12.83 2.19
N LYS A 70 6.12 -13.23 2.77
CA LYS A 70 6.77 -12.51 3.88
C LYS A 70 7.35 -11.20 3.36
N SER A 71 6.70 -10.07 3.67
CA SER A 71 7.33 -8.76 3.76
C SER A 71 7.65 -8.51 5.23
N GLY A 72 8.93 -8.57 5.61
CA GLY A 72 9.37 -8.10 6.92
C GLY A 72 9.40 -6.57 6.93
N GLU A 73 8.72 -5.97 7.88
CA GLU A 73 9.15 -4.84 8.74
C GLU A 73 7.94 -4.38 9.59
N ASP A 74 8.14 -4.33 10.92
CA ASP A 74 7.31 -3.72 11.98
C ASP A 74 5.80 -4.02 12.02
N GLN A 75 5.43 -5.21 12.50
CA GLN A 75 4.02 -5.62 12.65
C GLN A 75 3.35 -5.21 13.97
N ASP A 76 4.10 -4.85 15.03
CA ASP A 76 3.52 -4.51 16.34
C ASP A 76 2.96 -3.07 16.43
N ASN A 77 3.28 -2.18 15.49
CA ASN A 77 2.69 -0.83 15.44
C ASN A 77 1.41 -0.76 14.61
N THR A 78 1.19 -1.72 13.69
CA THR A 78 0.08 -1.66 12.73
C THR A 78 -1.24 -2.10 13.36
N GLU A 79 -1.23 -3.06 14.30
CA GLU A 79 -2.45 -3.46 15.05
C GLU A 79 -2.94 -2.37 16.01
N LEU A 80 -2.02 -1.64 16.67
CA LEU A 80 -2.39 -0.51 17.54
C LEU A 80 -2.91 0.69 16.74
N ILE A 81 -2.38 0.93 15.54
CA ILE A 81 -2.90 1.95 14.61
C ILE A 81 -4.26 1.52 14.03
N PHE A 82 -4.47 0.22 13.76
CA PHE A 82 -5.72 -0.33 13.25
C PHE A 82 -6.87 -0.21 14.28
N LEU A 83 -6.60 -0.51 15.55
CA LEU A 83 -7.59 -0.32 16.64
C LEU A 83 -7.96 1.17 16.86
N LEU A 84 -7.00 2.08 16.68
CA LEU A 84 -7.25 3.53 16.67
C LEU A 84 -8.10 3.97 15.46
N SER A 85 -7.92 3.32 14.31
CA SER A 85 -8.68 3.60 13.08
C SER A 85 -10.16 3.23 13.22
N CYS A 86 -10.46 2.06 13.78
CA CYS A 86 -11.83 1.62 14.04
C CYS A 86 -12.53 2.49 15.10
N SER A 87 -11.81 2.92 16.13
CA SER A 87 -12.37 3.76 17.21
C SER A 87 -12.65 5.20 16.76
N LEU A 88 -11.91 5.70 15.76
CA LEU A 88 -12.13 7.02 15.15
C LEU A 88 -13.35 7.04 14.23
N SER A 89 -13.63 5.95 13.51
CA SER A 89 -14.85 5.82 12.68
C SER A 89 -16.12 5.82 13.54
N ASP A 90 -16.17 5.00 14.60
CA ASP A 90 -17.34 4.91 15.49
C ASP A 90 -17.65 6.21 16.26
N SER A 91 -16.64 7.04 16.53
CA SER A 91 -16.81 8.30 17.27
C SER A 91 -17.25 9.48 16.39
N LEU A 92 -17.14 9.37 15.05
CA LEU A 92 -17.44 10.44 14.10
C LEU A 92 -18.73 10.20 13.28
N GLU A 93 -19.29 8.99 13.28
CA GLU A 93 -20.55 8.66 12.58
C GLU A 93 -21.83 9.23 13.24
N GLN A 94 -21.73 9.94 14.36
CA GLN A 94 -22.90 10.55 15.05
C GLN A 94 -23.20 12.02 14.66
N SER A 95 -22.86 12.46 13.45
CA SER A 95 -23.26 13.80 12.98
C SER A 95 -23.88 13.74 11.57
N PRO A 96 -25.12 14.23 11.37
CA PRO A 96 -25.80 14.15 10.09
C PRO A 96 -25.13 15.06 9.05
N ALA A 97 -25.09 14.59 7.81
CA ALA A 97 -24.56 15.32 6.65
C ALA A 97 -25.26 16.68 6.45
N PRO A 98 -24.53 17.80 6.29
CA PRO A 98 -25.12 19.06 5.86
C PRO A 98 -24.99 19.24 4.35
N GLU A 99 -26.14 19.43 3.69
CA GLU A 99 -26.27 19.79 2.28
C GLU A 99 -25.68 21.20 1.99
N THR A 100 -24.94 21.29 0.88
CA THR A 100 -24.68 22.46 0.01
C THR A 100 -24.88 23.88 0.58
N SER A 101 -23.85 24.42 1.27
CA SER A 101 -23.50 25.86 1.27
C SER A 101 -22.06 26.16 1.77
N ALA A 102 -21.10 25.30 1.43
CA ALA A 102 -19.79 25.18 2.10
C ALA A 102 -18.93 26.46 2.21
N GLY A 103 -19.01 27.41 1.27
CA GLY A 103 -18.15 28.60 1.29
C GLY A 103 -18.50 29.64 2.37
N ALA A 104 -19.79 29.78 2.70
CA ALA A 104 -20.27 30.75 3.69
C ALA A 104 -20.04 30.26 5.14
N ASP A 105 -20.12 28.95 5.37
CA ASP A 105 -19.93 28.35 6.69
C ASP A 105 -18.45 28.28 7.10
N VAL A 106 -17.52 28.00 6.18
CA VAL A 106 -16.08 27.98 6.49
C VAL A 106 -15.59 29.34 6.98
N THR A 107 -15.92 30.41 6.27
CA THR A 107 -15.54 31.79 6.63
C THR A 107 -16.07 32.17 8.02
N LYS A 108 -17.29 31.75 8.35
CA LYS A 108 -17.92 31.99 9.66
C LYS A 108 -17.25 31.18 10.77
N CYS A 109 -16.92 29.92 10.51
CA CYS A 109 -16.18 29.07 11.44
C CYS A 109 -14.76 29.59 11.70
N VAL A 110 -14.04 30.04 10.67
CA VAL A 110 -12.72 30.67 10.83
C VAL A 110 -12.84 31.93 11.68
N LYS A 111 -13.81 32.82 11.41
CA LYS A 111 -14.05 34.03 12.23
C LYS A 111 -14.25 33.72 13.72
N ARG A 112 -14.95 32.63 14.03
CA ARG A 112 -15.18 32.17 15.41
C ARG A 112 -13.93 31.62 16.08
N LEU A 113 -13.09 30.90 15.35
CA LEU A 113 -11.88 30.25 15.88
C LEU A 113 -10.64 31.16 15.83
N LEU A 114 -10.66 32.25 15.08
CA LEU A 114 -9.48 33.08 14.85
C LEU A 114 -8.99 33.80 16.11
N HIS A 115 -9.91 34.22 16.97
CA HIS A 115 -9.61 34.94 18.21
C HIS A 115 -9.80 34.02 19.42
N THR A 116 -8.79 33.97 20.28
CA THR A 116 -8.79 33.14 21.49
C THR A 116 -8.32 33.96 22.69
N ASP A 117 -8.68 33.56 23.90
CA ASP A 117 -8.24 34.24 25.13
C ASP A 117 -6.70 34.29 25.25
N SER A 118 -6.01 33.34 24.61
CA SER A 118 -4.54 33.30 24.57
C SER A 118 -3.91 34.50 23.84
N ASP A 119 -4.68 35.20 22.99
CA ASP A 119 -4.26 36.42 22.28
C ASP A 119 -4.19 37.65 23.21
N LEU A 120 -4.86 37.58 24.36
CA LEU A 120 -4.86 38.65 25.37
C LEU A 120 -3.74 38.47 26.41
N ASN A 121 -3.02 37.34 26.37
CA ASN A 121 -1.99 37.03 27.35
C ASN A 121 -0.67 37.73 27.04
N VAL A 122 -0.29 38.65 27.92
CA VAL A 122 0.96 39.42 27.85
C VAL A 122 2.12 38.58 28.37
N THR A 123 3.19 38.47 27.56
CA THR A 123 4.48 37.92 28.03
C THR A 123 5.52 39.05 28.07
N PRO A 124 6.35 39.14 29.11
CA PRO A 124 7.43 40.11 29.15
C PRO A 124 8.34 39.96 27.92
N ILE A 125 8.86 41.07 27.41
CA ILE A 125 9.88 41.09 26.33
C ILE A 125 11.16 40.53 26.95
N VAL A 126 11.23 39.21 27.12
CA VAL A 126 12.45 38.52 27.57
C VAL A 126 13.44 38.65 26.42
N ASP A 127 14.45 39.51 26.59
CA ASP A 127 15.68 39.69 25.80
C ASP A 127 15.75 38.89 24.50
N ASN A 128 14.83 39.14 23.57
CA ASN A 128 14.82 38.46 22.29
C ASN A 128 15.66 39.31 21.35
N PRO A 129 16.90 38.91 21.05
CA PRO A 129 17.83 39.73 20.28
C PRO A 129 17.35 40.03 18.86
N LYS A 130 16.29 39.35 18.39
CA LYS A 130 15.63 39.62 17.10
C LYS A 130 14.65 40.80 17.14
N ILE A 131 14.06 41.14 18.29
CA ILE A 131 13.16 42.30 18.42
C ILE A 131 13.97 43.61 18.41
N LEU A 132 15.23 43.57 18.87
CA LEU A 132 16.13 44.72 18.96
C LEU A 132 16.68 45.24 17.62
N LYS A 133 16.39 44.56 16.49
CA LYS A 133 16.91 44.93 15.16
C LYS A 133 15.80 45.14 14.12
N SER A 134 14.68 45.73 14.52
CA SER A 134 13.67 46.18 13.55
C SER A 134 14.14 47.43 12.80
N PRO A 135 13.91 47.56 11.48
CA PRO A 135 14.21 48.79 10.75
C PRO A 135 13.45 49.98 11.37
N PRO A 136 14.05 51.18 11.41
CA PRO A 136 13.43 52.34 12.04
C PRO A 136 12.16 52.74 11.29
N VAL A 137 11.03 52.67 11.99
CA VAL A 137 9.74 53.17 11.51
C VAL A 137 9.76 54.70 11.58
N ARG A 138 9.24 55.39 10.57
CA ARG A 138 9.14 56.86 10.56
C ARG A 138 7.71 57.28 10.91
N PHE A 139 7.57 58.29 11.75
CA PHE A 139 6.29 58.93 12.07
C PHE A 139 6.37 60.44 11.75
N ASP A 140 5.22 61.05 11.50
CA ASP A 140 5.10 62.49 11.31
C ASP A 140 4.64 63.16 12.60
N SER A 141 5.52 63.93 13.22
CA SER A 141 5.24 64.63 14.47
C SER A 141 4.17 65.72 14.33
N LYS A 142 3.93 66.25 13.12
CA LYS A 142 2.97 67.35 12.89
C LYS A 142 1.52 66.86 12.86
N THR A 143 1.33 65.59 12.50
CA THR A 143 0.01 64.97 12.37
C THR A 143 -0.27 63.96 13.50
N LEU A 144 0.55 63.95 14.55
CA LEU A 144 0.40 63.08 15.70
C LEU A 144 -0.68 63.62 16.64
N CYS A 145 -1.64 62.78 17.02
CA CYS A 145 -2.77 63.15 17.89
C CYS A 145 -2.37 63.36 19.37
N VAL A 146 -1.13 63.06 19.70
CA VAL A 146 -0.56 63.15 21.05
C VAL A 146 0.76 63.92 21.00
N PRO A 147 1.24 64.48 22.14
CA PRO A 147 2.57 65.06 22.20
C PRO A 147 3.65 64.06 21.76
N ALA A 148 4.50 64.47 20.82
CA ALA A 148 5.60 63.65 20.31
C ALA A 148 6.78 63.64 21.31
N TYR A 149 6.63 62.97 22.45
CA TYR A 149 7.68 62.88 23.45
C TYR A 149 8.87 62.03 22.97
N SER A 150 10.09 62.48 23.25
CA SER A 150 11.29 61.68 23.05
C SER A 150 11.40 60.58 24.12
N VAL A 151 12.21 59.56 23.85
CA VAL A 151 12.51 58.50 24.84
C VAL A 151 12.99 59.08 26.17
N GLU A 152 13.90 60.06 26.12
CA GLU A 152 14.41 60.75 27.31
C GLU A 152 13.30 61.47 28.09
N LYS A 153 12.39 62.13 27.37
CA LYS A 153 11.26 62.82 28.00
C LYS A 153 10.31 61.83 28.66
N LEU A 154 9.99 60.71 27.99
CA LEU A 154 9.14 59.64 28.53
C LEU A 154 9.71 59.00 29.80
N LEU A 155 11.04 58.84 29.87
CA LEU A 155 11.73 58.34 31.06
C LEU A 155 11.70 59.34 32.22
N SER A 156 11.65 60.64 31.92
CA SER A 156 11.60 61.72 32.92
C SER A 156 10.20 62.06 33.46
N LEU A 157 9.14 61.46 32.89
CA LEU A 157 7.76 61.72 33.33
C LEU A 157 7.53 61.15 34.74
N SER A 158 6.79 61.92 35.56
CA SER A 158 6.24 61.40 36.82
C SER A 158 5.17 60.33 36.56
N ASP A 159 4.82 59.54 37.56
CA ASP A 159 3.79 58.50 37.40
C ASP A 159 2.41 59.08 37.05
N ASP A 160 2.08 60.28 37.54
CA ASP A 160 0.84 61.00 37.21
C ASP A 160 0.85 61.49 35.74
N GLU A 161 1.96 62.08 35.29
CA GLU A 161 2.13 62.53 33.91
C GLU A 161 2.14 61.36 32.92
N TRP A 162 2.77 60.25 33.30
CA TRP A 162 2.74 59.00 32.54
C TRP A 162 1.31 58.47 32.40
N THR A 163 0.57 58.40 33.50
CA THR A 163 -0.81 57.89 33.50
C THR A 163 -1.72 58.79 32.66
N ALA A 164 -1.58 60.12 32.74
CA ALA A 164 -2.30 61.06 31.89
C ALA A 164 -1.97 60.86 30.40
N PHE A 165 -0.70 60.65 30.07
CA PHE A 165 -0.26 60.36 28.70
C PHE A 165 -0.82 59.03 28.18
N ILE A 166 -0.84 57.97 29.01
CA ILE A 166 -1.45 56.68 28.67
C ILE A 166 -2.96 56.81 28.44
N LEU A 167 -3.68 57.57 29.26
CA LEU A 167 -5.11 57.84 29.07
C LEU A 167 -5.38 58.62 27.78
N GLN A 168 -4.52 59.58 27.43
CA GLN A 168 -4.61 60.30 26.17
C GLN A 168 -4.40 59.34 24.98
N LEU A 169 -3.39 58.48 25.03
CA LEU A 169 -3.17 57.44 24.01
C LEU A 169 -4.40 56.52 23.89
N HIS A 170 -4.99 56.11 25.01
CA HIS A 170 -6.20 55.28 25.03
C HIS A 170 -7.38 55.97 24.33
N SER A 171 -7.58 57.27 24.60
CA SER A 171 -8.65 58.05 23.96
C SER A 171 -8.51 58.10 22.42
N CYS A 172 -7.28 58.18 21.91
CA CYS A 172 -7.01 58.18 20.46
C CYS A 172 -7.30 56.82 19.80
N PHE A 173 -7.24 55.71 20.54
CA PHE A 173 -7.56 54.37 20.02
C PHE A 173 -9.06 54.02 20.17
N GLU A 174 -9.76 54.56 21.16
CA GLU A 174 -11.19 54.30 21.41
C GLU A 174 -12.18 55.17 20.60
N GLU A 175 -11.70 56.16 19.84
CA GLU A 175 -12.54 57.00 18.96
C GLU A 175 -13.17 56.18 17.82
N GLN A 176 -14.25 55.46 18.14
CA GLN A 176 -15.13 54.81 17.16
C GLN A 176 -16.58 54.65 17.64
N LYS A 177 -16.92 55.08 18.88
CA LYS A 177 -18.29 54.90 19.42
C LYS A 177 -19.13 56.15 19.65
N SER A 178 -18.58 57.35 19.62
CA SER A 178 -19.31 58.54 20.10
C SER A 178 -19.17 59.78 19.23
N SER A 179 -19.45 59.67 17.93
CA SER A 179 -19.95 60.79 17.13
C SER A 179 -20.31 60.34 15.72
N ALA A 180 -21.40 59.58 15.61
CA ALA A 180 -22.30 59.77 14.47
C ALA A 180 -22.99 61.14 14.64
N SER A 181 -22.22 62.23 14.54
CA SER A 181 -22.73 63.59 14.59
C SER A 181 -22.92 64.06 13.15
N LEU A 182 -24.16 63.87 12.66
CA LEU A 182 -24.93 64.82 11.86
C LEU A 182 -24.12 65.99 11.29
N LEU A 183 -23.37 65.82 10.21
CA LEU A 183 -22.94 66.88 9.28
C LEU A 183 -22.38 66.22 8.00
N PRO A 184 -22.80 66.63 6.79
CA PRO A 184 -22.29 66.08 5.55
C PRO A 184 -20.95 66.75 5.21
N SER A 185 -19.85 66.11 5.62
CA SER A 185 -18.50 66.47 5.16
C SER A 185 -18.06 65.46 4.09
N ASN A 186 -17.82 65.95 2.87
CA ASN A 186 -17.42 65.19 1.67
C ASN A 186 -15.97 64.63 1.72
N VAL A 187 -15.45 64.29 2.89
CA VAL A 187 -14.15 63.61 3.04
C VAL A 187 -14.41 62.27 3.71
N PRO A 188 -13.87 61.14 3.21
CA PRO A 188 -14.06 59.84 3.84
C PRO A 188 -13.39 59.84 5.22
N ALA A 189 -14.16 60.15 6.26
CA ALA A 189 -13.70 60.28 7.66
C ALA A 189 -12.97 59.02 8.16
N GLN A 190 -13.29 57.85 7.60
CA GLN A 190 -12.61 56.59 7.87
C GLN A 190 -11.13 56.58 7.44
N SER A 191 -10.77 57.17 6.28
CA SER A 191 -9.38 57.13 5.80
C SER A 191 -8.42 58.02 6.61
N THR A 192 -8.95 59.12 7.15
CA THR A 192 -8.19 60.07 7.96
C THR A 192 -7.93 59.50 9.35
N ALA A 193 -8.94 58.84 9.95
CA ALA A 193 -8.79 58.13 11.22
C ALA A 193 -7.83 56.93 11.12
N VAL A 194 -7.84 56.19 10.01
CA VAL A 194 -6.89 55.09 9.78
C VAL A 194 -5.45 55.63 9.66
N ARG A 195 -5.23 56.73 8.94
CA ARG A 195 -3.90 57.36 8.82
C ARG A 195 -3.38 57.90 10.14
N SER A 196 -4.23 58.52 10.97
CA SER A 196 -3.81 59.05 12.27
C SER A 196 -3.44 57.93 13.25
N ARG A 197 -4.22 56.84 13.28
CA ARG A 197 -3.90 55.63 14.05
C ARG A 197 -2.61 54.96 13.59
N LEU A 198 -2.38 54.88 12.28
CA LEU A 198 -1.12 54.37 11.72
C LEU A 198 0.07 55.21 12.18
N ASN A 199 -0.04 56.54 12.10
CA ASN A 199 1.00 57.46 12.55
C ASN A 199 1.29 57.32 14.05
N LEU A 200 0.25 57.09 14.86
CA LEU A 200 0.38 56.81 16.29
C LEU A 200 1.11 55.49 16.56
N LEU A 201 0.79 54.42 15.82
CA LEU A 201 1.51 53.14 15.90
C LEU A 201 2.98 53.28 15.50
N CYS A 202 3.28 54.07 14.46
CA CYS A 202 4.66 54.38 14.05
C CYS A 202 5.44 55.10 15.16
N TYR A 203 4.82 56.08 15.84
CA TYR A 203 5.41 56.75 17.00
C TYR A 203 5.67 55.78 18.15
N LEU A 204 4.68 54.94 18.50
CA LEU A 204 4.82 53.91 19.55
C LEU A 204 5.96 52.93 19.24
N CYS A 205 6.11 52.51 17.99
CA CYS A 205 7.23 51.65 17.56
C CYS A 205 8.59 52.33 17.79
N CYS A 206 8.69 53.65 17.58
CA CYS A 206 9.93 54.39 17.80
C CYS A 206 10.32 54.44 19.27
N VAL A 207 9.37 54.73 20.16
CA VAL A 207 9.64 54.88 21.60
C VAL A 207 9.77 53.53 22.31
N ALA A 208 9.10 52.48 21.81
CA ALA A 208 9.22 51.11 22.31
C ALA A 208 10.56 50.44 21.97
N GLY A 209 11.43 51.09 21.17
CA GLY A 209 12.82 50.63 20.98
C GLY A 209 13.66 50.70 22.26
N ASN A 210 13.24 51.49 23.26
CA ASN A 210 13.85 51.50 24.58
C ASN A 210 13.15 50.50 25.52
N THR A 211 13.92 49.58 26.10
CA THR A 211 13.39 48.48 26.93
C THR A 211 12.63 48.95 28.17
N VAL A 212 13.04 50.06 28.79
CA VAL A 212 12.39 50.61 29.99
C VAL A 212 11.05 51.25 29.63
N VAL A 213 11.00 52.04 28.56
CA VAL A 213 9.76 52.62 28.04
C VAL A 213 8.81 51.51 27.57
N ALA A 214 9.31 50.50 26.86
CA ALA A 214 8.53 49.35 26.42
C ALA A 214 7.90 48.59 27.60
N ASN A 215 8.68 48.32 28.66
CA ASN A 215 8.16 47.69 29.88
C ASN A 215 7.07 48.54 30.57
N ARG A 216 7.25 49.87 30.66
CA ARG A 216 6.22 50.76 31.20
C ARG A 216 4.95 50.77 30.32
N LEU A 217 5.09 50.75 29.00
CA LEU A 217 3.95 50.65 28.07
C LEU A 217 3.22 49.30 28.22
N MET A 218 3.97 48.19 28.33
CA MET A 218 3.39 46.85 28.49
C MET A 218 2.60 46.69 29.79
N ASN A 219 3.08 47.26 30.89
CA ASN A 219 2.43 47.17 32.19
C ASN A 219 1.27 48.18 32.34
N SER A 220 0.96 48.95 31.31
CA SER A 220 -0.12 49.95 31.32
C SER A 220 -1.41 49.42 30.70
N SER A 221 -2.54 50.11 30.95
CA SER A 221 -3.84 49.81 30.32
C SER A 221 -3.82 49.97 28.80
N LEU A 222 -2.83 50.68 28.25
CA LEU A 222 -2.64 50.82 26.80
C LEU A 222 -2.47 49.46 26.11
N LEU A 223 -1.77 48.51 26.74
CA LEU A 223 -1.55 47.21 26.12
C LEU A 223 -2.85 46.42 26.02
N VAL A 224 -3.73 46.52 27.02
CA VAL A 224 -5.07 45.91 26.99
C VAL A 224 -5.93 46.55 25.91
N ALA A 225 -5.85 47.86 25.74
CA ALA A 225 -6.53 48.57 24.66
C ALA A 225 -6.00 48.17 23.27
N LEU A 226 -4.67 48.11 23.10
CA LEU A 226 -4.02 47.69 21.86
C LEU A 226 -4.31 46.21 21.53
N THR A 227 -4.34 45.32 22.53
CA THR A 227 -4.70 43.91 22.34
C THR A 227 -6.19 43.73 22.06
N GLN A 228 -7.06 44.49 22.72
CA GLN A 228 -8.49 44.54 22.39
C GLN A 228 -8.73 45.08 20.97
N GLN A 229 -8.01 46.11 20.54
CA GLN A 229 -8.02 46.61 19.16
C GLN A 229 -7.41 45.60 18.19
N LEU A 230 -6.42 44.79 18.59
CA LEU A 230 -5.88 43.68 17.78
C LEU A 230 -6.90 42.53 17.61
N THR A 231 -7.64 42.20 18.67
CA THR A 231 -8.72 41.20 18.61
C THR A 231 -9.97 41.72 17.91
N ARG A 232 -10.14 43.04 17.84
CA ARG A 232 -11.21 43.73 17.12
C ARG A 232 -10.70 44.48 15.90
N LEU A 233 -9.57 44.04 15.33
CA LEU A 233 -8.85 44.76 14.27
C LEU A 233 -9.88 45.33 13.32
N ASP A 234 -9.96 46.67 13.27
CA ASP A 234 -10.53 47.34 12.12
C ASP A 234 -9.63 46.90 10.97
N PRO A 235 -10.07 45.94 10.13
CA PRO A 235 -9.18 45.29 9.19
C PRO A 235 -8.59 46.31 8.22
N ALA A 236 -9.27 47.46 8.06
CA ALA A 236 -8.80 48.63 7.34
C ALA A 236 -7.42 49.14 7.81
N VAL A 237 -7.10 49.12 9.10
CA VAL A 237 -5.80 49.59 9.61
C VAL A 237 -4.70 48.64 9.19
N PHE A 238 -4.87 47.33 9.38
CA PHE A 238 -3.87 46.35 8.96
C PHE A 238 -3.72 46.28 7.44
N LEU A 239 -4.83 46.39 6.69
CA LEU A 239 -4.81 46.52 5.24
C LEU A 239 -4.00 47.75 4.79
N SER A 240 -4.14 48.89 5.49
CA SER A 240 -3.33 50.08 5.21
C SER A 240 -1.84 49.89 5.52
N VAL A 241 -1.50 49.12 6.57
CA VAL A 241 -0.11 48.74 6.87
C VAL A 241 0.43 47.85 5.75
N MET A 242 -0.34 46.87 5.29
CA MET A 242 0.02 46.01 4.16
C MET A 242 0.25 46.80 2.88
N ASP A 243 -0.62 47.76 2.56
CA ASP A 243 -0.50 48.58 1.36
C ASP A 243 0.70 49.56 1.45
N THR A 244 1.06 50.01 2.67
CA THR A 244 2.16 50.96 2.89
C THR A 244 3.53 50.27 2.97
N CYS A 245 3.63 49.18 3.72
CA CYS A 245 4.89 48.45 3.94
C CYS A 245 5.15 47.38 2.87
N GLY A 246 4.13 47.05 2.08
CA GLY A 246 4.13 45.92 1.17
C GLY A 246 3.97 44.58 1.90
N PRO A 247 3.40 43.56 1.24
CA PRO A 247 3.20 42.24 1.84
C PRO A 247 4.54 41.60 2.26
N ALA A 248 5.63 41.81 1.51
CA ALA A 248 6.93 41.19 1.78
C ALA A 248 7.50 41.49 3.19
N ALA A 249 7.37 42.72 3.68
CA ALA A 249 7.93 43.14 4.98
C ALA A 249 7.20 42.51 6.17
N ILE A 250 5.86 42.46 6.11
CA ILE A 250 5.03 41.79 7.13
C ILE A 250 5.34 40.30 7.19
N LEU A 251 5.72 39.72 6.05
CA LEU A 251 5.86 38.29 5.87
C LEU A 251 7.29 37.77 6.11
N GLU A 252 8.32 38.62 6.03
CA GLU A 252 9.61 38.33 6.69
C GLU A 252 9.44 38.13 8.21
N GLY A 253 8.54 38.90 8.83
CA GLY A 253 8.21 38.77 10.25
C GLY A 253 7.68 37.38 10.63
N ILE A 254 6.92 36.72 9.75
CA ILE A 254 6.38 35.38 10.00
C ILE A 254 7.51 34.34 10.09
N GLY A 255 8.54 34.41 9.24
CA GLY A 255 9.64 33.44 9.25
C GLY A 255 10.67 33.66 10.35
N GLY A 256 10.88 34.91 10.79
CA GLY A 256 11.97 35.27 11.71
C GLY A 256 11.57 35.44 13.17
N ALA A 257 10.29 35.72 13.47
CA ALA A 257 9.85 36.13 14.79
C ALA A 257 9.58 34.97 15.76
N GLY A 258 9.54 35.25 17.07
CA GLY A 258 9.18 34.25 18.08
C GLY A 258 7.72 33.80 17.95
N ALA A 259 7.39 32.64 18.52
CA ALA A 259 6.07 31.99 18.37
C ALA A 259 4.87 32.90 18.69
N ARG A 260 5.01 33.80 19.67
CA ARG A 260 3.98 34.80 20.02
C ARG A 260 3.78 35.86 18.95
N VAL A 261 4.86 36.39 18.37
CA VAL A 261 4.77 37.38 17.29
C VAL A 261 4.21 36.73 16.04
N GLN A 262 4.64 35.49 15.74
CA GLN A 262 4.08 34.68 14.66
C GLN A 262 2.56 34.47 14.83
N GLN A 263 2.09 34.12 16.03
CA GLN A 263 0.66 33.95 16.32
C GLN A 263 -0.15 35.22 15.98
N HIS A 264 0.29 36.39 16.43
CA HIS A 264 -0.41 37.66 16.18
C HIS A 264 -0.38 38.04 14.69
N LEU A 265 0.77 37.86 14.02
CA LEU A 265 0.89 38.10 12.58
C LEU A 265 -0.03 37.19 11.77
N LEU A 266 -0.08 35.89 12.08
CA LEU A 266 -1.00 34.95 11.43
C LEU A 266 -2.46 35.36 11.62
N THR A 267 -2.80 35.84 12.81
CA THR A 267 -4.16 36.31 13.14
C THR A 267 -4.53 37.56 12.33
N ALA A 268 -3.63 38.53 12.29
CA ALA A 268 -3.85 39.79 11.59
C ALA A 268 -3.96 39.57 10.06
N VAL A 269 -3.12 38.72 9.49
CA VAL A 269 -3.20 38.34 8.07
C VAL A 269 -4.52 37.62 7.79
N ALA A 270 -4.92 36.63 8.60
CA ALA A 270 -6.20 35.94 8.41
C ALA A 270 -7.40 36.90 8.50
N SER A 271 -7.40 37.85 9.44
CA SER A 271 -8.44 38.88 9.56
C SER A 271 -8.50 39.80 8.32
N ALA A 272 -7.34 40.15 7.76
CA ALA A 272 -7.25 40.93 6.52
C ALA A 272 -7.82 40.16 5.32
N LEU A 273 -7.54 38.86 5.22
CA LEU A 273 -8.09 37.99 4.16
C LEU A 273 -9.61 37.85 4.27
N LEU A 274 -10.13 37.75 5.49
CA LEU A 274 -11.58 37.66 5.76
C LEU A 274 -12.35 38.94 5.38
N THR A 275 -11.65 40.03 5.10
CA THR A 275 -12.25 41.36 4.86
C THR A 275 -11.95 41.94 3.48
N SER A 276 -10.91 41.46 2.80
CA SER A 276 -10.57 41.89 1.44
C SER A 276 -10.13 40.74 0.53
N HIS A 277 -10.97 40.39 -0.44
CA HIS A 277 -10.65 39.40 -1.47
C HIS A 277 -9.48 39.81 -2.38
N ILE A 278 -9.22 41.12 -2.54
CA ILE A 278 -8.10 41.62 -3.35
C ILE A 278 -6.77 41.21 -2.71
N GLN A 279 -6.67 41.28 -1.39
CA GLN A 279 -5.45 40.87 -0.68
C GLN A 279 -5.28 39.35 -0.68
N THR A 280 -6.37 38.59 -0.64
CA THR A 280 -6.32 37.11 -0.84
C THR A 280 -5.62 36.77 -2.13
N ASN A 281 -6.04 37.36 -3.25
CA ASN A 281 -5.43 37.12 -4.56
C ASN A 281 -3.96 37.57 -4.63
N ARG A 282 -3.59 38.68 -3.98
CA ARG A 282 -2.20 39.16 -3.95
C ARG A 282 -1.29 38.24 -3.12
N ILE A 283 -1.80 37.73 -2.00
CA ILE A 283 -1.04 36.84 -1.11
C ILE A 283 -0.90 35.45 -1.71
N THR A 284 -1.97 34.87 -2.26
CA THR A 284 -1.93 33.53 -2.89
C THR A 284 -0.98 33.46 -4.09
N GLN A 285 -0.79 34.57 -4.81
CA GLN A 285 0.17 34.65 -5.92
C GLN A 285 1.63 34.51 -5.48
N SER A 286 1.97 34.84 -4.24
CA SER A 286 3.35 34.77 -3.76
C SER A 286 3.61 33.47 -2.99
N ARG A 287 4.17 32.50 -3.72
CA ARG A 287 4.49 31.15 -3.22
C ARG A 287 5.41 31.14 -2.00
N ASP A 288 6.34 32.09 -1.91
CA ASP A 288 7.22 32.23 -0.73
C ASP A 288 6.43 32.48 0.56
N LEU A 289 5.30 33.20 0.47
CA LEU A 289 4.45 33.48 1.62
C LEU A 289 3.73 32.22 2.08
N VAL A 290 3.15 31.50 1.14
CA VAL A 290 2.47 30.22 1.41
C VAL A 290 3.44 29.24 2.06
N LEU A 291 4.69 29.16 1.58
CA LEU A 291 5.72 28.34 2.22
C LEU A 291 6.05 28.78 3.65
N LYS A 292 6.19 30.09 3.90
CA LYS A 292 6.47 30.60 5.25
C LYS A 292 5.33 30.27 6.21
N VAL A 293 4.08 30.39 5.77
CA VAL A 293 2.91 29.99 6.57
C VAL A 293 2.90 28.48 6.79
N LEU A 294 3.20 27.68 5.78
CA LEU A 294 3.29 26.22 5.90
C LEU A 294 4.37 25.80 6.90
N ARG A 295 5.54 26.46 6.90
CA ARG A 295 6.61 26.24 7.90
C ARG A 295 6.18 26.61 9.32
N CYS A 296 5.18 27.47 9.52
CA CYS A 296 4.64 27.72 10.86
C CYS A 296 3.98 26.46 11.46
N LEU A 297 3.60 25.47 10.65
CA LEU A 297 3.19 24.16 11.15
C LEU A 297 4.33 23.42 11.86
N GLU A 298 5.59 23.77 11.65
CA GLU A 298 6.72 23.18 12.39
C GLU A 298 6.95 23.82 13.76
N SER A 299 6.20 24.88 14.11
CA SER A 299 6.35 25.60 15.37
C SER A 299 6.12 24.69 16.58
N PRO A 300 6.91 24.81 17.67
CA PRO A 300 6.65 24.09 18.91
C PRO A 300 5.31 24.51 19.57
N SER A 301 4.85 25.73 19.30
CA SER A 301 3.60 26.28 19.86
C SER A 301 2.37 25.71 19.17
N THR A 302 1.52 25.01 19.93
CA THR A 302 0.22 24.47 19.46
C THR A 302 -0.69 25.56 18.89
N LEU A 303 -0.71 26.74 19.51
CA LEU A 303 -1.50 27.90 19.07
C LEU A 303 -1.01 28.44 17.72
N THR A 304 0.30 28.53 17.54
CA THR A 304 0.88 29.01 16.28
C THR A 304 0.56 28.05 15.14
N ARG A 305 0.64 26.74 15.39
CA ARG A 305 0.21 25.71 14.42
C ARG A 305 -1.28 25.81 14.10
N ALA A 306 -2.14 25.90 15.10
CA ALA A 306 -3.59 26.03 14.92
C ALA A 306 -3.98 27.25 14.07
N LYS A 307 -3.38 28.42 14.34
CA LYS A 307 -3.63 29.63 13.54
C LYS A 307 -3.05 29.55 12.14
N ALA A 308 -1.92 28.85 11.96
CA ALA A 308 -1.39 28.58 10.64
C ALA A 308 -2.35 27.69 9.82
N LEU A 309 -3.00 26.68 10.43
CA LEU A 309 -4.02 25.86 9.77
C LEU A 309 -5.21 26.70 9.29
N LEU A 310 -5.73 27.61 10.13
CA LEU A 310 -6.82 28.52 9.76
C LEU A 310 -6.42 29.47 8.62
N LEU A 311 -5.20 30.01 8.65
CA LEU A 311 -4.71 30.87 7.57
C LEU A 311 -4.53 30.07 6.27
N LEU A 312 -3.96 28.86 6.33
CA LEU A 312 -3.83 27.99 5.17
C LEU A 312 -5.20 27.66 4.57
N LEU A 313 -6.21 27.38 5.41
CA LEU A 313 -7.58 27.15 4.97
C LEU A 313 -8.11 28.32 4.13
N LEU A 314 -7.95 29.56 4.60
CA LEU A 314 -8.35 30.76 3.85
C LEU A 314 -7.58 30.94 2.54
N LEU A 315 -6.29 30.57 2.50
CA LEU A 315 -5.47 30.65 1.30
C LEU A 315 -5.83 29.59 0.26
N MET A 316 -6.31 28.42 0.69
CA MET A 316 -6.65 27.30 -0.19
C MET A 316 -8.09 27.34 -0.67
N GLN A 317 -9.01 27.94 0.10
CA GLN A 317 -10.44 27.98 -0.21
C GLN A 317 -10.77 28.53 -1.61
N ASP A 318 -10.04 29.54 -2.07
CA ASP A 318 -10.28 30.21 -3.35
C ASP A 318 -9.36 29.73 -4.49
N SER A 319 -8.40 28.83 -4.21
CA SER A 319 -7.38 28.42 -5.18
C SER A 319 -6.87 26.99 -4.97
N THR A 320 -7.38 26.07 -5.79
CA THR A 320 -6.92 24.66 -5.85
C THR A 320 -5.42 24.54 -6.19
N HIS A 321 -4.86 25.51 -6.92
CA HIS A 321 -3.42 25.57 -7.19
C HIS A 321 -2.57 25.87 -5.95
N THR A 322 -3.11 26.65 -5.00
CA THR A 322 -2.45 26.90 -3.72
C THR A 322 -2.47 25.64 -2.87
N LEU A 323 -3.59 24.90 -2.88
CA LEU A 323 -3.68 23.57 -2.26
C LEU A 323 -2.67 22.59 -2.88
N LEU A 324 -2.61 22.51 -4.22
CA LEU A 324 -1.61 21.69 -4.92
C LEU A 324 -0.19 22.00 -4.47
N TYR A 325 0.14 23.29 -4.36
CA TYR A 325 1.44 23.73 -3.89
C TYR A 325 1.70 23.31 -2.43
N CYS A 326 0.73 23.45 -1.53
CA CYS A 326 0.85 23.01 -0.14
C CYS A 326 1.08 21.50 -0.04
N CYS A 327 0.34 20.69 -0.80
CA CYS A 327 0.49 19.24 -0.88
C CYS A 327 1.91 18.85 -1.33
N GLN A 328 2.41 19.43 -2.43
CA GLN A 328 3.79 19.25 -2.89
C GLN A 328 4.86 19.59 -1.84
N HIS A 329 4.52 20.44 -0.86
CA HIS A 329 5.36 20.82 0.27
C HIS A 329 4.98 20.12 1.59
N ARG A 330 4.49 18.89 1.51
CA ARG A 330 4.25 17.97 2.64
C ARG A 330 3.13 18.40 3.60
N LEU A 331 2.11 19.12 3.11
CA LEU A 331 0.95 19.49 3.93
C LEU A 331 0.36 18.28 4.66
N VAL A 332 0.09 17.19 3.94
CA VAL A 332 -0.56 15.99 4.49
C VAL A 332 0.23 15.39 5.67
N MET A 333 1.55 15.34 5.56
CA MET A 333 2.44 14.88 6.66
C MET A 333 2.25 15.71 7.93
N TYR A 334 2.17 17.05 7.82
CA TYR A 334 1.96 17.90 8.98
C TYR A 334 0.59 17.68 9.62
N LEU A 335 -0.46 17.47 8.81
CA LEU A 335 -1.81 17.20 9.29
C LEU A 335 -1.88 15.87 10.05
N GLU A 336 -1.29 14.80 9.52
CA GLU A 336 -1.24 13.49 10.19
C GLU A 336 -0.45 13.54 11.50
N ARG A 337 0.65 14.30 11.53
CA ARG A 337 1.46 14.51 12.73
C ARG A 337 0.65 15.22 13.81
N ASP A 338 -0.06 16.29 13.46
CA ASP A 338 -0.82 17.06 14.43
C ASP A 338 -2.11 16.36 14.86
N LEU A 339 -2.72 15.54 14.00
CA LEU A 339 -3.83 14.68 14.36
C LEU A 339 -3.42 13.65 15.44
N ARG A 340 -2.28 12.97 15.25
CA ARG A 340 -1.74 12.03 16.24
C ARG A 340 -1.42 12.66 17.60
N LYS A 341 -1.13 13.96 17.62
CA LYS A 341 -0.90 14.73 18.86
C LYS A 341 -2.19 15.23 19.48
N ALA A 342 -3.23 15.45 18.68
CA ALA A 342 -4.54 15.90 19.14
C ALA A 342 -5.39 14.75 19.69
N THR A 343 -5.16 13.50 19.26
CA THR A 343 -5.82 12.31 19.83
C THR A 343 -5.31 12.04 21.26
N PRO A 344 -6.20 11.95 22.26
CA PRO A 344 -5.82 12.03 23.67
C PRO A 344 -5.30 10.68 24.17
N LEU A 345 -3.98 10.47 24.16
CA LEU A 345 -3.35 9.39 24.91
C LEU A 345 -2.75 9.85 26.25
N ARG A 346 -2.47 11.14 26.47
CA ARG A 346 -1.93 11.61 27.77
C ARG A 346 -1.88 13.13 28.08
N GLU A 347 -2.38 14.04 27.24
CA GLU A 347 -2.18 15.48 27.44
C GLU A 347 -3.49 16.26 27.72
N ASN A 348 -3.37 17.29 28.58
CA ASN A 348 -4.45 18.08 29.16
C ASN A 348 -5.59 18.43 28.17
N PRO A 349 -6.86 18.11 28.50
CA PRO A 349 -8.01 18.30 27.60
C PRO A 349 -8.34 19.76 27.26
N SER A 350 -7.77 20.73 28.00
CA SER A 350 -8.02 22.16 27.78
C SER A 350 -7.20 22.80 26.65
N GLN A 351 -6.09 22.17 26.21
CA GLN A 351 -5.23 22.71 25.14
C GLN A 351 -5.29 21.90 23.83
N SER A 352 -5.64 20.62 23.88
CA SER A 352 -5.84 19.77 22.69
C SER A 352 -7.10 20.14 21.90
N GLY A 353 -8.13 20.68 22.57
CA GLY A 353 -9.41 21.02 21.94
C GLY A 353 -9.31 22.07 20.83
N TYR A 354 -8.50 23.13 21.01
CA TYR A 354 -8.42 24.20 20.00
C TYR A 354 -7.69 23.77 18.72
N LEU A 355 -6.55 23.09 18.86
CA LEU A 355 -5.82 22.55 17.72
C LEU A 355 -6.67 21.51 16.98
N GLY A 356 -7.34 20.61 17.72
CA GLY A 356 -8.28 19.64 17.16
C GLY A 356 -9.38 20.30 16.35
N GLN A 357 -10.07 21.30 16.90
CA GLN A 357 -11.13 22.03 16.18
C GLN A 357 -10.64 22.71 14.88
N CYS A 358 -9.46 23.33 14.91
CA CYS A 358 -8.87 23.94 13.72
C CYS A 358 -8.48 22.88 12.68
N LEU A 359 -7.97 21.74 13.13
CA LEU A 359 -7.60 20.62 12.29
C LEU A 359 -8.84 20.00 11.65
N ASP A 360 -9.90 19.72 12.42
CA ASP A 360 -11.16 19.16 11.93
C ASP A 360 -11.79 20.04 10.85
N LEU A 361 -11.76 21.36 11.03
CA LEU A 361 -12.26 22.30 10.02
C LEU A 361 -11.49 22.20 8.70
N LEU A 362 -10.15 22.12 8.76
CA LEU A 362 -9.32 21.95 7.58
C LEU A 362 -9.51 20.57 6.94
N LEU A 363 -9.55 19.51 7.74
CA LEU A 363 -9.77 18.14 7.25
C LEU A 363 -11.11 18.02 6.53
N GLY A 364 -12.18 18.61 7.10
CA GLY A 364 -13.50 18.65 6.47
C GLY A 364 -13.50 19.39 5.13
N HIS A 365 -12.84 20.55 5.06
CA HIS A 365 -12.71 21.30 3.82
C HIS A 365 -11.93 20.52 2.74
N LEU A 366 -10.79 19.93 3.09
CA LEU A 366 -9.98 19.16 2.14
C LEU A 366 -10.72 17.90 1.66
N SER A 367 -11.47 17.23 2.54
CA SER A 367 -12.29 16.07 2.18
C SER A 367 -13.39 16.46 1.18
N ALA A 368 -14.04 17.61 1.39
CA ALA A 368 -15.04 18.14 0.46
C ALA A 368 -14.45 18.68 -0.86
N THR A 369 -13.19 19.10 -0.86
CA THR A 369 -12.53 19.67 -2.04
C THR A 369 -12.08 18.58 -3.03
N ALA A 370 -11.76 17.38 -2.56
CA ALA A 370 -11.27 16.30 -3.42
C ALA A 370 -12.28 15.86 -4.50
N PRO A 371 -13.57 15.61 -4.21
CA PRO A 371 -14.59 15.36 -5.23
C PRO A 371 -14.79 16.52 -6.21
N VAL A 372 -14.70 17.77 -5.73
CA VAL A 372 -14.83 18.97 -6.59
C VAL A 372 -13.67 19.04 -7.59
N ILE A 373 -12.44 18.74 -7.16
CA ILE A 373 -11.28 18.66 -8.07
C ILE A 373 -11.52 17.60 -9.15
N MET A 374 -12.06 16.43 -8.77
CA MET A 374 -12.39 15.37 -9.71
C MET A 374 -13.47 15.81 -10.72
N GLU A 375 -14.51 16.52 -10.26
CA GLU A 375 -15.55 17.08 -11.11
C GLU A 375 -14.99 18.13 -12.10
N ASP A 376 -14.13 19.04 -11.65
CA ASP A 376 -13.47 20.03 -12.50
C ASP A 376 -12.63 19.37 -13.60
N VAL A 377 -11.90 18.31 -13.24
CA VAL A 377 -11.09 17.51 -14.18
C VAL A 377 -11.98 16.80 -15.19
N LEU A 378 -13.07 16.19 -14.74
CA LEU A 378 -14.06 15.54 -15.60
C LEU A 378 -14.69 16.54 -16.57
N ASN A 379 -15.07 17.71 -16.10
CA ASN A 379 -15.63 18.78 -16.94
C ASN A 379 -14.62 19.27 -17.99
N ALA A 380 -13.36 19.47 -17.59
CA ALA A 380 -12.29 19.90 -18.50
C ALA A 380 -11.99 18.85 -19.57
N LEU A 381 -11.92 17.56 -19.20
CA LEU A 381 -11.71 16.45 -20.13
C LEU A 381 -12.94 16.20 -21.01
N GLY A 382 -14.14 16.26 -20.44
CA GLY A 382 -15.44 16.18 -21.12
C GLY A 382 -15.56 17.16 -22.28
N GLY A 383 -15.05 18.38 -22.09
CA GLY A 383 -15.00 19.42 -23.12
C GLY A 383 -14.06 19.13 -24.30
N VAL A 384 -13.21 18.11 -24.24
CA VAL A 384 -12.17 17.84 -25.24
C VAL A 384 -12.29 16.46 -25.91
N ILE A 385 -13.13 15.58 -25.40
CA ILE A 385 -13.28 14.22 -25.92
C ILE A 385 -13.80 14.21 -27.37
N GLY A 386 -13.23 13.31 -28.17
CA GLY A 386 -13.51 13.16 -29.60
C GLY A 386 -12.96 14.30 -30.48
N ARG A 387 -12.33 15.33 -29.91
CA ARG A 387 -11.74 16.44 -30.66
C ARG A 387 -10.25 16.21 -30.90
N ARG A 388 -9.84 16.32 -32.16
CA ARG A 388 -8.41 16.23 -32.53
C ARG A 388 -7.60 17.47 -32.14
N HIS A 389 -8.24 18.64 -32.08
CA HIS A 389 -7.58 19.92 -31.78
C HIS A 389 -8.42 20.75 -30.79
N PRO A 390 -8.06 20.75 -29.49
CA PRO A 390 -8.70 21.58 -28.49
C PRO A 390 -8.41 23.07 -28.75
N SER A 391 -9.33 23.96 -28.37
CA SER A 391 -9.09 25.40 -28.52
C SER A 391 -7.94 25.88 -27.60
N ALA A 392 -7.37 27.05 -27.89
CA ALA A 392 -6.33 27.65 -27.03
C ALA A 392 -6.82 27.89 -25.59
N ALA A 393 -8.10 28.27 -25.42
CA ALA A 393 -8.73 28.45 -24.12
C ALA A 393 -8.86 27.12 -23.36
N GLN A 394 -9.33 26.06 -24.03
CA GLN A 394 -9.43 24.71 -23.46
C GLN A 394 -8.06 24.14 -23.09
N SER A 395 -7.07 24.36 -23.95
CA SER A 395 -5.68 23.93 -23.69
C SER A 395 -5.09 24.62 -22.45
N LYS A 396 -5.38 25.91 -22.28
CA LYS A 396 -4.97 26.67 -21.09
C LYS A 396 -5.67 26.15 -19.83
N GLN A 397 -6.98 25.90 -19.90
CA GLN A 397 -7.75 25.33 -18.80
C GLN A 397 -7.22 23.96 -18.40
N LEU A 398 -6.99 23.05 -19.36
CA LEU A 398 -6.42 21.72 -19.09
C LEU A 398 -5.03 21.78 -18.42
N LYS A 399 -4.15 22.69 -18.86
CA LYS A 399 -2.83 22.88 -18.24
C LYS A 399 -2.91 23.32 -16.78
N GLN A 400 -4.00 23.98 -16.40
CA GLN A 400 -4.26 24.42 -15.03
C GLN A 400 -4.96 23.32 -14.22
N THR A 401 -5.98 22.68 -14.79
CA THR A 401 -6.83 21.73 -14.06
C THR A 401 -6.18 20.35 -13.92
N LEU A 402 -5.53 19.78 -14.93
CA LEU A 402 -5.05 18.38 -14.84
C LEU A 402 -4.02 18.12 -13.72
N PRO A 403 -3.05 19.01 -13.43
CA PRO A 403 -2.10 18.79 -12.35
C PRO A 403 -2.74 18.70 -10.95
N THR A 404 -3.96 19.22 -10.75
CA THR A 404 -4.62 19.20 -9.43
C THR A 404 -5.07 17.79 -9.02
N VAL A 405 -5.17 16.83 -9.95
CA VAL A 405 -5.45 15.42 -9.63
C VAL A 405 -4.44 14.84 -8.64
N SER A 406 -3.19 15.32 -8.65
CA SER A 406 -2.16 14.89 -7.69
C SER A 406 -2.51 15.23 -6.23
N VAL A 407 -3.35 16.26 -5.99
CA VAL A 407 -3.89 16.55 -4.66
C VAL A 407 -4.77 15.39 -4.19
N VAL A 408 -5.64 14.89 -5.07
CA VAL A 408 -6.54 13.77 -4.75
C VAL A 408 -5.72 12.52 -4.41
N LEU A 409 -4.66 12.24 -5.17
CA LEU A 409 -3.74 11.14 -4.86
C LEU A 409 -3.09 11.29 -3.48
N GLU A 410 -2.54 12.47 -3.15
CA GLU A 410 -1.86 12.69 -1.88
C GLU A 410 -2.82 12.59 -0.68
N LEU A 411 -4.05 13.10 -0.83
CA LEU A 411 -5.09 12.96 0.18
C LEU A 411 -5.50 11.49 0.36
N LEU A 412 -5.77 10.75 -0.73
CA LEU A 412 -6.15 9.33 -0.64
C LEU A 412 -5.02 8.43 -0.11
N SER A 413 -3.77 8.83 -0.30
CA SER A 413 -2.60 8.12 0.27
C SER A 413 -2.60 8.20 1.81
N SER A 414 -3.24 9.20 2.40
CA SER A 414 -3.41 9.32 3.84
C SER A 414 -4.57 8.48 4.35
N GLN A 415 -4.32 7.73 5.42
CA GLN A 415 -5.35 6.96 6.13
C GLN A 415 -6.44 7.84 6.79
N VAL A 416 -6.17 9.12 7.02
CA VAL A 416 -7.12 10.05 7.66
C VAL A 416 -8.21 10.49 6.70
N PHE A 417 -7.82 10.78 5.46
CA PHE A 417 -8.71 11.35 4.45
C PHE A 417 -9.46 10.29 3.67
N ARG A 418 -8.83 9.13 3.43
CA ARG A 418 -9.41 8.05 2.62
C ARG A 418 -10.84 7.66 3.01
N PRO A 419 -11.18 7.34 4.27
CA PRO A 419 -12.56 6.98 4.63
C PRO A 419 -13.54 8.16 4.54
N ARG A 420 -13.05 9.41 4.53
CA ARG A 420 -13.88 10.62 4.41
C ARG A 420 -14.17 11.00 2.95
N ILE A 421 -13.29 10.62 2.03
CA ILE A 421 -13.39 10.96 0.60
C ILE A 421 -14.03 9.82 -0.21
N VAL A 422 -13.73 8.56 0.13
CA VAL A 422 -14.18 7.42 -0.66
C VAL A 422 -15.63 7.09 -0.35
N HIS A 423 -16.52 7.49 -1.26
CA HIS A 423 -17.93 7.14 -1.31
C HIS A 423 -18.32 6.72 -2.73
N GLU A 424 -19.53 6.19 -2.91
CA GLU A 424 -20.02 5.66 -4.20
C GLU A 424 -19.86 6.66 -5.36
N GLU A 425 -20.35 7.89 -5.20
CA GLU A 425 -20.24 8.92 -6.25
C GLU A 425 -18.79 9.25 -6.63
N PHE A 426 -17.87 9.30 -5.65
CA PHE A 426 -16.46 9.52 -5.91
C PHE A 426 -15.84 8.38 -6.72
N LEU A 427 -16.20 7.13 -6.45
CA LEU A 427 -15.72 5.98 -7.23
C LEU A 427 -16.26 6.01 -8.67
N VAL A 428 -17.50 6.47 -8.88
CA VAL A 428 -18.05 6.70 -10.23
C VAL A 428 -17.23 7.77 -10.96
N GLN A 429 -16.86 8.86 -10.29
CA GLN A 429 -15.99 9.89 -10.89
C GLN A 429 -14.63 9.32 -11.31
N ILE A 430 -14.01 8.47 -10.50
CA ILE A 430 -12.76 7.77 -10.84
C ILE A 430 -12.94 6.88 -12.08
N GLY A 431 -14.04 6.12 -12.14
CA GLY A 431 -14.38 5.30 -13.31
C GLY A 431 -14.51 6.11 -14.60
N LEU A 432 -15.13 7.29 -14.52
CA LEU A 432 -15.24 8.22 -15.66
C LEU A 432 -13.87 8.79 -16.09
N VAL A 433 -12.99 9.14 -15.15
CA VAL A 433 -11.63 9.59 -15.49
C VAL A 433 -10.84 8.45 -16.14
N LEU A 434 -10.95 7.21 -15.65
CA LEU A 434 -10.31 6.05 -16.28
C LEU A 434 -10.82 5.79 -17.70
N LYS A 435 -12.12 5.99 -17.95
CA LYS A 435 -12.69 5.93 -19.30
C LYS A 435 -12.05 6.98 -20.22
N TYR A 436 -11.80 8.19 -19.72
CA TYR A 436 -11.08 9.22 -20.47
C TYR A 436 -9.62 8.85 -20.69
N VAL A 437 -8.93 8.30 -19.68
CA VAL A 437 -7.57 7.76 -19.83
C VAL A 437 -7.50 6.68 -20.92
N THR A 438 -8.51 5.81 -21.00
CA THR A 438 -8.62 4.78 -22.04
C THR A 438 -8.73 5.41 -23.45
N SER A 439 -9.56 6.45 -23.61
CA SER A 439 -9.70 7.18 -24.89
C SER A 439 -8.45 8.00 -25.24
N ILE A 440 -7.69 8.45 -24.24
CA ILE A 440 -6.40 9.13 -24.41
C ILE A 440 -5.32 8.14 -24.88
N GLU A 441 -5.33 6.92 -24.35
CA GLU A 441 -4.37 5.87 -24.70
C GLU A 441 -4.64 5.29 -26.10
N SER A 442 -5.91 5.08 -26.46
CA SER A 442 -6.32 4.63 -27.80
C SER A 442 -6.12 5.67 -28.92
N HIS A 443 -5.56 6.84 -28.61
CA HIS A 443 -5.35 7.97 -29.52
C HIS A 443 -6.62 8.57 -30.14
N GLU A 444 -7.80 8.26 -29.61
CA GLU A 444 -9.06 8.92 -29.99
C GLU A 444 -9.04 10.41 -29.61
N THR A 445 -8.38 10.75 -28.49
CA THR A 445 -8.20 12.12 -28.01
C THR A 445 -6.72 12.52 -28.04
N ASN A 446 -6.36 13.49 -28.88
CA ASN A 446 -4.96 13.94 -29.00
C ASN A 446 -4.61 14.99 -27.94
N LEU A 447 -4.63 14.59 -26.67
CA LEU A 447 -4.30 15.47 -25.53
C LEU A 447 -2.85 15.97 -25.57
N ALA A 448 -1.93 15.15 -26.09
CA ALA A 448 -0.50 15.48 -26.17
C ALA A 448 -0.26 16.75 -26.99
N SER A 449 -1.02 16.95 -28.08
CA SER A 449 -0.91 18.16 -28.93
C SER A 449 -1.35 19.45 -28.22
N ALA A 450 -2.25 19.36 -27.24
CA ALA A 450 -2.83 20.51 -26.56
C ALA A 450 -2.09 20.90 -25.28
N VAL A 451 -1.71 19.89 -24.50
CA VAL A 451 -1.20 20.08 -23.13
C VAL A 451 0.30 19.75 -23.04
N GLY A 452 0.81 18.90 -23.92
CA GLY A 452 2.17 18.35 -23.89
C GLY A 452 2.19 16.89 -23.41
N ALA A 453 3.22 16.14 -23.80
CA ALA A 453 3.35 14.71 -23.46
C ALA A 453 3.50 14.48 -21.95
N SER A 454 4.25 15.34 -21.26
CA SER A 454 4.49 15.20 -19.81
C SER A 454 3.19 15.26 -18.99
N ILE A 455 2.35 16.26 -19.22
CA ILE A 455 1.09 16.41 -18.46
C ILE A 455 0.11 15.28 -18.77
N ARG A 456 0.12 14.75 -20.00
CA ARG A 456 -0.66 13.56 -20.37
C ARG A 456 -0.18 12.34 -19.58
N GLU A 457 1.11 12.07 -19.57
CA GLU A 457 1.70 10.92 -18.86
C GLU A 457 1.50 11.03 -17.34
N ASP A 458 1.69 12.24 -16.78
CA ASP A 458 1.47 12.49 -15.36
C ASP A 458 -0.01 12.31 -14.97
N LEU A 459 -0.96 12.70 -15.83
CA LEU A 459 -2.38 12.43 -15.59
C LEU A 459 -2.67 10.93 -15.53
N ILE A 460 -2.16 10.16 -16.51
CA ILE A 460 -2.36 8.70 -16.57
C ILE A 460 -1.74 8.05 -15.33
N ARG A 461 -0.47 8.36 -15.03
CA ARG A 461 0.25 7.84 -13.87
C ARG A 461 -0.47 8.14 -12.56
N THR A 462 -0.90 9.40 -12.37
CA THR A 462 -1.59 9.82 -11.14
C THR A 462 -2.94 9.14 -11.00
N THR A 463 -3.71 9.03 -12.09
CA THR A 463 -5.02 8.34 -12.08
C THR A 463 -4.85 6.87 -11.75
N LEU A 464 -3.89 6.18 -12.37
CA LEU A 464 -3.58 4.78 -12.08
C LEU A 464 -3.11 4.60 -10.63
N SER A 465 -2.25 5.50 -10.13
CA SER A 465 -1.80 5.49 -8.73
C SER A 465 -2.96 5.67 -7.74
N ILE A 466 -3.97 6.49 -8.06
CA ILE A 466 -5.18 6.62 -7.24
C ILE A 466 -5.88 5.27 -7.13
N VAL A 467 -6.05 4.55 -8.25
CA VAL A 467 -6.70 3.24 -8.25
C VAL A 467 -5.88 2.19 -7.49
N GLU A 468 -4.55 2.21 -7.59
CA GLU A 468 -3.68 1.32 -6.81
C GLU A 468 -3.81 1.58 -5.31
N VAL A 469 -3.86 2.85 -4.88
CA VAL A 469 -4.13 3.17 -3.48
C VAL A 469 -5.49 2.60 -3.06
N LEU A 470 -6.53 2.73 -3.90
CA LEU A 470 -7.84 2.16 -3.61
C LEU A 470 -7.82 0.62 -3.54
N SER A 471 -7.12 -0.07 -4.44
CA SER A 471 -7.05 -1.55 -4.46
C SER A 471 -6.37 -2.14 -3.23
N GLN A 472 -5.42 -1.42 -2.64
CA GLN A 472 -4.73 -1.86 -1.42
C GLN A 472 -5.64 -1.83 -0.17
N HIS A 473 -6.74 -1.07 -0.20
CA HIS A 473 -7.66 -0.90 0.94
C HIS A 473 -8.94 -1.74 0.79
N HIS A 474 -8.80 -3.01 1.14
CA HIS A 474 -9.80 -4.06 0.98
C HIS A 474 -11.17 -3.72 1.60
N THR A 475 -11.22 -3.05 2.74
CA THR A 475 -12.47 -2.70 3.44
C THR A 475 -13.37 -1.77 2.61
N LEU A 476 -12.79 -0.74 1.98
CA LEU A 476 -13.54 0.23 1.16
C LEU A 476 -14.00 -0.39 -0.16
N ILE A 477 -13.16 -1.24 -0.76
CA ILE A 477 -13.53 -1.99 -1.98
C ILE A 477 -14.68 -2.95 -1.68
N THR A 478 -14.66 -3.62 -0.52
CA THR A 478 -15.75 -4.51 -0.07
C THR A 478 -17.07 -3.77 0.10
N GLN A 479 -17.00 -2.61 0.77
CA GLN A 479 -18.18 -1.79 1.05
C GLN A 479 -18.88 -1.31 -0.24
N TYR A 480 -18.11 -0.94 -1.26
CA TYR A 480 -18.61 -0.37 -2.52
C TYR A 480 -18.39 -1.29 -3.73
N HIS A 481 -18.39 -2.61 -3.53
CA HIS A 481 -18.01 -3.59 -4.55
C HIS A 481 -18.80 -3.45 -5.86
N VAL A 482 -20.12 -3.21 -5.80
CA VAL A 482 -20.97 -3.03 -7.00
C VAL A 482 -20.47 -1.87 -7.86
N THR A 483 -20.23 -0.70 -7.24
CA THR A 483 -19.73 0.49 -7.93
C THR A 483 -18.34 0.27 -8.54
N VAL A 484 -17.46 -0.47 -7.85
CA VAL A 484 -16.13 -0.82 -8.36
C VAL A 484 -16.24 -1.71 -9.61
N VAL A 485 -17.13 -2.71 -9.57
CA VAL A 485 -17.39 -3.64 -10.70
C VAL A 485 -18.00 -2.90 -11.89
N ASP A 486 -18.90 -1.94 -11.67
CA ASP A 486 -19.59 -1.20 -12.73
C ASP A 486 -18.73 -0.10 -13.35
N ALA A 487 -18.07 0.72 -12.53
CA ALA A 487 -17.43 1.95 -12.97
C ALA A 487 -15.92 1.81 -13.20
N ILE A 488 -15.22 1.02 -12.37
CA ILE A 488 -13.75 0.98 -12.34
C ILE A 488 -13.21 -0.22 -13.13
N LEU A 489 -13.80 -1.40 -12.95
CA LEU A 489 -13.30 -2.63 -13.55
C LEU A 489 -13.30 -2.61 -15.10
N PRO A 490 -14.34 -2.12 -15.81
CA PRO A 490 -14.37 -2.17 -17.28
C PRO A 490 -13.32 -1.28 -17.97
N PRO A 491 -13.05 -0.04 -17.53
CA PRO A 491 -11.92 0.74 -18.05
C PRO A 491 -10.56 0.05 -17.82
N LEU A 492 -10.35 -0.55 -16.65
CA LEU A 492 -9.10 -1.26 -16.34
C LEU A 492 -8.91 -2.49 -17.23
N THR A 493 -9.96 -3.28 -17.48
CA THR A 493 -9.84 -4.44 -18.38
C THR A 493 -9.48 -4.05 -19.81
N THR A 494 -9.87 -2.84 -20.22
CA THR A 494 -9.47 -2.27 -21.52
C THR A 494 -8.01 -1.81 -21.50
N LEU A 495 -7.60 -1.08 -20.47
CA LEU A 495 -6.23 -0.56 -20.31
C LEU A 495 -5.17 -1.65 -20.09
N ALA A 496 -5.57 -2.84 -19.64
CA ALA A 496 -4.69 -4.01 -19.54
C ALA A 496 -4.01 -4.34 -20.88
N PHE A 497 -4.68 -4.05 -22.00
CA PHE A 497 -4.17 -4.25 -23.36
C PHE A 497 -3.59 -2.98 -24.00
N SER A 498 -3.15 -2.02 -23.18
CA SER A 498 -2.51 -0.80 -23.67
C SER A 498 -1.21 -1.08 -24.42
N ASN A 499 -0.88 -0.22 -25.37
CA ASN A 499 0.38 -0.31 -26.13
C ASN A 499 1.60 0.05 -25.27
N ASN A 500 1.38 0.76 -24.16
CA ASN A 500 2.43 1.11 -23.23
C ASN A 500 2.61 -0.01 -22.19
N VAL A 501 3.78 -0.64 -22.21
CA VAL A 501 4.15 -1.74 -21.31
C VAL A 501 4.07 -1.33 -19.83
N GLU A 502 4.46 -0.10 -19.47
CA GLU A 502 4.40 0.40 -18.08
C GLU A 502 2.95 0.42 -17.58
N TRP A 503 2.03 0.93 -18.38
CA TRP A 503 0.61 1.02 -18.04
C TRP A 503 -0.07 -0.34 -18.00
N SER A 504 0.22 -1.20 -18.98
CA SER A 504 -0.29 -2.58 -19.00
C SER A 504 0.15 -3.35 -17.74
N VAL A 505 1.44 -3.31 -17.39
CA VAL A 505 1.98 -3.97 -16.19
C VAL A 505 1.32 -3.43 -14.92
N PHE A 506 1.21 -2.11 -14.80
CA PHE A 506 0.57 -1.47 -13.65
C PHE A 506 -0.89 -1.92 -13.50
N VAL A 507 -1.66 -1.87 -14.58
CA VAL A 507 -3.08 -2.24 -14.59
C VAL A 507 -3.27 -3.73 -14.30
N LEU A 508 -2.42 -4.61 -14.84
CA LEU A 508 -2.47 -6.04 -14.53
C LEU A 508 -2.21 -6.32 -13.05
N LYS A 509 -1.28 -5.58 -12.41
CA LYS A 509 -1.04 -5.67 -10.97
C LYS A 509 -2.30 -5.29 -10.17
N VAL A 510 -2.88 -4.13 -10.47
CA VAL A 510 -4.10 -3.65 -9.79
C VAL A 510 -5.28 -4.59 -10.01
N LEU A 511 -5.48 -5.08 -11.24
CA LEU A 511 -6.52 -6.06 -11.54
C LEU A 511 -6.33 -7.37 -10.79
N SER A 512 -5.09 -7.81 -10.55
CA SER A 512 -4.81 -9.02 -9.78
C SER A 512 -5.29 -8.87 -8.33
N GLU A 513 -4.96 -7.73 -7.71
CA GLU A 513 -5.40 -7.39 -6.35
C GLU A 513 -6.93 -7.28 -6.26
N LEU A 514 -7.55 -6.53 -7.19
CA LEU A 514 -9.01 -6.38 -7.21
C LEU A 514 -9.73 -7.70 -7.47
N SER A 515 -9.21 -8.56 -8.35
CA SER A 515 -9.82 -9.87 -8.65
C SER A 515 -9.86 -10.76 -7.42
N LEU A 516 -8.76 -10.81 -6.65
CA LEU A 516 -8.69 -11.60 -5.43
C LEU A 516 -9.76 -11.16 -4.42
N ILE A 517 -9.97 -9.85 -4.26
CA ILE A 517 -10.92 -9.29 -3.29
C ILE A 517 -12.36 -9.50 -3.76
N LEU A 518 -12.64 -9.16 -5.01
CA LEU A 518 -14.00 -9.14 -5.55
C LEU A 518 -14.56 -10.56 -5.76
N LEU A 519 -13.72 -11.53 -6.15
CA LEU A 519 -14.16 -12.92 -6.34
C LEU A 519 -14.44 -13.64 -5.02
N VAL A 520 -13.68 -13.35 -3.96
CA VAL A 520 -13.99 -13.89 -2.61
C VAL A 520 -15.37 -13.43 -2.14
N GLN A 521 -15.71 -12.16 -2.37
CA GLN A 521 -17.04 -11.64 -2.03
C GLN A 521 -18.15 -12.24 -2.89
N ASP A 522 -17.87 -12.45 -4.18
CA ASP A 522 -18.81 -13.07 -5.11
C ASP A 522 -19.14 -14.51 -4.67
N GLU A 523 -18.14 -15.28 -4.21
CA GLU A 523 -18.35 -16.60 -3.60
C GLU A 523 -19.19 -16.52 -2.31
N ASP A 524 -18.87 -15.62 -1.38
CA ASP A 524 -19.62 -15.44 -0.12
C ASP A 524 -21.09 -15.07 -0.39
N ILE A 525 -21.32 -14.19 -1.36
CA ILE A 525 -22.65 -13.75 -1.78
C ILE A 525 -23.41 -14.94 -2.40
N GLN A 526 -22.79 -15.67 -3.31
CA GLN A 526 -23.42 -16.80 -4.00
C GLN A 526 -23.73 -17.96 -3.04
N GLU A 527 -22.84 -18.30 -2.12
CA GLU A 527 -23.10 -19.30 -1.08
C GLU A 527 -24.30 -18.93 -0.20
N ASN A 528 -24.45 -17.64 0.14
CA ASN A 528 -25.55 -17.16 0.95
C ASN A 528 -26.89 -17.20 0.19
N TYR A 529 -26.89 -16.90 -1.11
CA TYR A 529 -28.07 -17.07 -1.96
C TYR A 529 -28.45 -18.55 -2.11
N GLU A 530 -27.50 -19.44 -2.38
CA GLU A 530 -27.75 -20.88 -2.50
C GLU A 530 -28.27 -21.50 -1.19
N LYS A 531 -27.79 -21.05 -0.03
CA LYS A 531 -28.33 -21.45 1.29
C LYS A 531 -29.77 -20.98 1.52
N THR A 532 -30.17 -19.87 0.89
CA THR A 532 -31.50 -19.27 1.04
C THR A 532 -32.53 -19.84 0.05
N GLU A 533 -32.13 -20.12 -1.19
CA GLU A 533 -32.98 -20.70 -2.24
C GLU A 533 -33.10 -22.23 -2.20
N ASN A 534 -32.21 -22.94 -1.49
CA ASN A 534 -32.33 -24.40 -1.27
C ASN A 534 -33.60 -24.84 -0.50
N ARG A 535 -34.51 -23.91 -0.16
CA ARG A 535 -35.87 -24.24 0.31
C ARG A 535 -36.91 -24.40 -0.79
N ASP A 536 -36.73 -23.82 -1.97
CA ASP A 536 -37.75 -23.91 -3.03
C ASP A 536 -37.11 -23.99 -4.42
N ARG A 537 -37.22 -25.19 -5.02
CA ARG A 537 -37.02 -25.56 -6.44
C ARG A 537 -35.64 -26.11 -6.83
N LYS A 538 -35.55 -27.44 -6.78
CA LYS A 538 -34.72 -28.22 -7.71
C LYS A 538 -35.39 -28.19 -9.09
N GLY A 539 -34.76 -27.55 -10.07
CA GLY A 539 -35.15 -27.66 -11.48
C GLY A 539 -34.52 -26.59 -12.39
N GLU A 540 -33.63 -27.06 -13.27
CA GLU A 540 -33.22 -26.48 -14.56
C GLU A 540 -32.23 -25.29 -14.57
N ASP A 541 -30.96 -25.62 -14.92
CA ASP A 541 -29.92 -24.78 -15.54
C ASP A 541 -29.98 -23.26 -15.32
N GLY A 542 -29.64 -22.82 -14.11
CA GLY A 542 -29.52 -21.41 -13.74
C GLY A 542 -28.08 -20.99 -13.40
N LYS A 543 -27.12 -21.06 -14.33
CA LYS A 543 -25.82 -20.39 -14.13
C LYS A 543 -25.99 -18.90 -14.42
N SER A 544 -26.54 -18.13 -13.49
CA SER A 544 -26.39 -16.69 -13.50
C SER A 544 -24.90 -16.38 -13.36
N LEU A 545 -24.25 -16.14 -14.50
CA LEU A 545 -22.85 -15.73 -14.55
C LEU A 545 -22.74 -14.46 -13.72
N SER A 546 -21.93 -14.49 -12.65
CA SER A 546 -21.74 -13.27 -11.86
C SER A 546 -21.26 -12.14 -12.76
N GLN A 547 -21.65 -10.91 -12.42
CA GLN A 547 -21.35 -9.74 -13.27
C GLN A 547 -19.85 -9.60 -13.53
N ILE A 548 -19.02 -9.92 -12.53
CA ILE A 548 -17.56 -9.97 -12.60
C ILE A 548 -17.11 -11.04 -13.59
N SER A 549 -17.59 -12.27 -13.44
CA SER A 549 -17.29 -13.37 -14.36
C SER A 549 -17.69 -13.02 -15.80
N ALA A 550 -18.78 -12.27 -16.00
CA ALA A 550 -19.27 -11.90 -17.32
C ALA A 550 -18.38 -10.85 -17.97
N LEU A 551 -17.92 -9.88 -17.20
CA LEU A 551 -16.95 -8.89 -17.64
C LEU A 551 -15.63 -9.56 -18.05
N TYR A 552 -15.07 -10.45 -17.22
CA TYR A 552 -13.83 -11.15 -17.52
C TYR A 552 -13.95 -12.06 -18.74
N THR A 553 -15.06 -12.79 -18.86
CA THR A 553 -15.31 -13.69 -20.00
C THR A 553 -15.45 -12.92 -21.31
N LYS A 554 -16.09 -11.75 -21.30
CA LYS A 554 -16.33 -10.96 -22.51
C LYS A 554 -15.12 -10.09 -22.90
N SER A 555 -14.42 -9.51 -21.93
CA SER A 555 -13.39 -8.48 -22.19
C SER A 555 -11.95 -8.99 -22.12
N LEU A 556 -11.60 -9.83 -21.13
CA LEU A 556 -10.22 -10.27 -20.89
C LEU A 556 -9.87 -11.58 -21.59
N LEU A 557 -10.64 -12.64 -21.36
CA LEU A 557 -10.30 -14.00 -21.83
C LEU A 557 -10.07 -14.10 -23.35
N PRO A 558 -10.86 -13.47 -24.24
CA PRO A 558 -10.68 -13.63 -25.68
C PRO A 558 -9.35 -13.10 -26.22
N ARG A 559 -8.73 -12.13 -25.54
CA ARG A 559 -7.50 -11.47 -25.97
C ARG A 559 -6.30 -11.83 -25.08
N PHE A 560 -6.49 -12.66 -24.06
CA PHE A 560 -5.48 -12.93 -23.04
C PHE A 560 -4.18 -13.54 -23.59
N GLU A 561 -4.27 -14.30 -24.68
CA GLU A 561 -3.12 -14.85 -25.41
C GLU A 561 -2.11 -13.76 -25.82
N SER A 562 -2.59 -12.57 -26.19
CA SER A 562 -1.74 -11.43 -26.56
C SER A 562 -0.91 -10.89 -25.38
N LEU A 563 -1.40 -11.02 -24.14
CA LEU A 563 -0.67 -10.60 -22.95
C LEU A 563 0.40 -11.62 -22.57
N LEU A 564 0.09 -12.92 -22.71
CA LEU A 564 1.04 -14.00 -22.43
C LEU A 564 2.20 -14.06 -23.44
N THR A 565 1.96 -13.60 -24.67
CA THR A 565 2.97 -13.52 -25.73
C THR A 565 3.62 -12.13 -25.85
N GLY A 566 3.26 -11.21 -24.95
CA GLY A 566 3.76 -9.83 -24.94
C GLY A 566 5.23 -9.70 -24.49
N PRO A 567 5.76 -8.46 -24.51
CA PRO A 567 7.12 -8.19 -24.05
C PRO A 567 7.24 -8.35 -22.53
N GLU A 568 8.40 -8.82 -22.04
CA GLU A 568 8.70 -8.86 -20.61
C GLU A 568 8.62 -7.44 -19.99
N PRO A 569 8.00 -7.25 -18.80
CA PRO A 569 7.50 -8.26 -17.86
C PRO A 569 5.98 -8.53 -17.95
N VAL A 570 5.30 -8.18 -19.05
CA VAL A 570 3.83 -8.32 -19.20
C VAL A 570 3.34 -9.75 -18.93
N PRO A 571 3.95 -10.83 -19.47
CA PRO A 571 3.48 -12.19 -19.25
C PRO A 571 3.44 -12.60 -17.77
N LEU A 572 4.41 -12.13 -16.97
CA LEU A 572 4.46 -12.40 -15.53
C LEU A 572 3.23 -11.84 -14.80
N TYR A 573 2.87 -10.58 -15.07
CA TYR A 573 1.72 -9.94 -14.42
C TYR A 573 0.38 -10.43 -14.99
N ALA A 574 0.35 -10.82 -16.26
CA ALA A 574 -0.82 -11.49 -16.84
C ALA A 574 -1.06 -12.86 -16.15
N LEU A 575 -0.01 -13.65 -15.90
CA LEU A 575 -0.14 -14.89 -15.14
C LEU A 575 -0.59 -14.66 -13.69
N LYS A 576 -0.07 -13.62 -13.02
CA LYS A 576 -0.56 -13.23 -11.68
C LYS A 576 -2.06 -12.96 -11.67
N LEU A 577 -2.56 -12.24 -12.67
CA LEU A 577 -3.99 -11.98 -12.81
C LEU A 577 -4.79 -13.28 -13.00
N LEU A 578 -4.32 -14.21 -13.85
CA LEU A 578 -5.00 -15.51 -14.01
C LEU A 578 -5.01 -16.32 -12.73
N VAL A 579 -3.92 -16.33 -11.96
CA VAL A 579 -3.85 -17.01 -10.66
C VAL A 579 -4.91 -16.42 -9.73
N SER A 580 -4.95 -15.10 -9.56
CA SER A 580 -5.95 -14.43 -8.71
C SER A 580 -7.39 -14.66 -9.18
N MET A 581 -7.63 -14.74 -10.50
CA MET A 581 -8.94 -15.01 -11.06
C MET A 581 -9.41 -16.47 -10.90
N THR A 582 -8.48 -17.41 -10.70
CA THR A 582 -8.77 -18.86 -10.62
C THR A 582 -8.81 -19.38 -9.19
N GLU A 583 -8.27 -18.66 -8.22
CA GLU A 583 -8.20 -19.07 -6.81
C GLU A 583 -9.59 -19.24 -6.17
N HIS A 584 -10.55 -18.38 -6.55
CA HIS A 584 -11.90 -18.31 -5.97
C HIS A 584 -13.00 -18.34 -7.03
N SER A 585 -12.78 -19.01 -8.17
CA SER A 585 -13.83 -19.10 -9.20
C SER A 585 -13.73 -20.36 -10.04
N SER A 586 -14.50 -21.38 -9.64
CA SER A 586 -14.65 -22.62 -10.42
C SER A 586 -15.17 -22.38 -11.84
N GLN A 587 -15.98 -21.34 -12.05
CA GLN A 587 -16.49 -20.97 -13.37
C GLN A 587 -15.38 -20.45 -14.30
N ILE A 588 -14.52 -19.56 -13.81
CA ILE A 588 -13.38 -19.06 -14.59
C ILE A 588 -12.39 -20.20 -14.88
N CYS A 589 -12.14 -21.09 -13.91
CA CYS A 589 -11.33 -22.29 -14.11
C CYS A 589 -11.82 -23.15 -15.29
N ARG A 590 -13.13 -23.38 -15.39
CA ARG A 590 -13.74 -24.12 -16.51
C ARG A 590 -13.57 -23.40 -17.85
N LEU A 591 -13.72 -22.08 -17.88
CA LEU A 591 -13.54 -21.29 -19.10
C LEU A 591 -12.11 -21.30 -19.60
N ILE A 592 -11.13 -21.21 -18.69
CA ILE A 592 -9.70 -21.25 -19.04
C ILE A 592 -9.33 -22.61 -19.62
N LYS A 593 -9.84 -23.72 -19.07
CA LYS A 593 -9.66 -25.08 -19.61
C LYS A 593 -10.13 -25.18 -21.07
N CYS A 594 -11.28 -24.59 -21.39
CA CYS A 594 -11.85 -24.57 -22.74
C CYS A 594 -11.21 -23.54 -23.69
N SER A 595 -10.26 -22.73 -23.22
CA SER A 595 -9.67 -21.63 -23.98
C SER A 595 -8.32 -22.00 -24.63
N ARG A 596 -7.83 -21.16 -25.56
CA ARG A 596 -6.49 -21.30 -26.16
C ARG A 596 -5.35 -20.82 -25.26
N ILE A 597 -5.65 -20.36 -24.06
CA ILE A 597 -4.67 -19.80 -23.11
C ILE A 597 -3.71 -20.90 -22.63
N LEU A 598 -4.24 -22.08 -22.34
CA LEU A 598 -3.47 -23.14 -21.68
C LEU A 598 -2.30 -23.70 -22.52
N PRO A 599 -2.45 -23.98 -23.84
CA PRO A 599 -1.30 -24.33 -24.67
C PRO A 599 -0.16 -23.30 -24.59
N VAL A 600 -0.48 -22.01 -24.49
CA VAL A 600 0.52 -20.94 -24.34
C VAL A 600 1.17 -20.98 -22.96
N VAL A 601 0.41 -21.25 -21.89
CA VAL A 601 0.96 -21.47 -20.55
C VAL A 601 1.95 -22.64 -20.53
N PHE A 602 1.61 -23.76 -21.17
CA PHE A 602 2.52 -24.90 -21.30
C PHE A 602 3.81 -24.53 -22.06
N GLN A 603 3.70 -23.79 -23.16
CA GLN A 603 4.87 -23.30 -23.90
C GLN A 603 5.74 -22.35 -23.05
N LEU A 604 5.13 -21.46 -22.26
CA LEU A 604 5.85 -20.55 -21.38
C LEU A 604 6.65 -21.30 -20.32
N ILE A 605 6.11 -22.39 -19.76
CA ILE A 605 6.83 -23.20 -18.78
C ILE A 605 8.06 -23.87 -19.41
N VAL A 606 7.90 -24.44 -20.61
CA VAL A 606 8.98 -25.16 -21.31
C VAL A 606 10.07 -24.22 -21.83
N THR A 607 9.70 -23.02 -22.25
CA THR A 607 10.63 -22.08 -22.91
C THR A 607 11.46 -21.26 -21.91
N ASN A 608 10.90 -20.95 -20.73
CA ASN A 608 11.56 -20.11 -19.74
C ASN A 608 12.48 -20.89 -18.82
N ASN A 609 13.41 -20.19 -18.18
CA ASN A 609 14.22 -20.80 -17.13
C ASN A 609 13.32 -21.21 -15.96
N ILE A 610 13.51 -22.41 -15.42
CA ILE A 610 12.76 -22.97 -14.30
C ILE A 610 12.79 -22.04 -13.09
N SER A 611 13.86 -21.27 -12.89
CA SER A 611 13.93 -20.30 -11.78
C SER A 611 13.17 -18.99 -12.02
N SER A 612 12.48 -18.82 -13.15
CA SER A 612 11.76 -17.58 -13.48
C SER A 612 10.44 -17.45 -12.71
N GLY A 613 10.07 -16.21 -12.39
CA GLY A 613 8.75 -15.93 -11.80
C GLY A 613 7.59 -16.34 -12.72
N VAL A 614 7.81 -16.32 -14.04
CA VAL A 614 6.81 -16.74 -15.04
C VAL A 614 6.48 -18.22 -14.86
N VAL A 615 7.49 -19.08 -14.76
CA VAL A 615 7.29 -20.53 -14.51
C VAL A 615 6.58 -20.74 -13.17
N GLN A 616 6.97 -20.02 -12.11
CA GLN A 616 6.31 -20.15 -10.81
C GLN A 616 4.81 -19.88 -10.88
N HIS A 617 4.39 -18.75 -11.44
CA HIS A 617 2.97 -18.37 -11.48
C HIS A 617 2.19 -19.22 -12.50
N ALA A 618 2.82 -19.65 -13.59
CA ALA A 618 2.23 -20.61 -14.51
C ALA A 618 1.94 -21.95 -13.83
N VAL A 619 2.83 -22.46 -12.99
CA VAL A 619 2.63 -23.70 -12.24
C VAL A 619 1.54 -23.53 -11.19
N VAL A 620 1.52 -22.41 -10.44
CA VAL A 620 0.45 -22.11 -9.47
C VAL A 620 -0.91 -22.04 -10.17
N LEU A 621 -0.99 -21.43 -11.36
CA LEU A 621 -2.21 -21.44 -12.17
C LEU A 621 -2.65 -22.88 -12.50
N LEU A 622 -1.72 -23.76 -12.88
CA LEU A 622 -2.04 -25.17 -13.12
C LEU A 622 -2.51 -25.87 -11.85
N CYS A 623 -1.99 -25.53 -10.67
CA CYS A 623 -2.50 -26.04 -9.39
C CYS A 623 -3.98 -25.66 -9.19
N ASN A 624 -4.33 -24.39 -9.36
CA ASN A 624 -5.71 -23.91 -9.23
C ASN A 624 -6.66 -24.61 -10.23
N LEU A 625 -6.19 -24.85 -11.46
CA LEU A 625 -6.98 -25.54 -12.48
C LEU A 625 -7.14 -27.05 -12.20
N CYS A 626 -6.29 -27.64 -11.37
CA CYS A 626 -6.37 -29.06 -11.09
C CYS A 626 -7.62 -29.41 -10.29
N GLU A 627 -8.13 -28.59 -9.36
CA GLU A 627 -9.18 -29.00 -8.40
C GLU A 627 -10.46 -29.63 -9.00
N ASP A 628 -10.73 -29.40 -10.30
CA ASP A 628 -11.93 -29.85 -11.01
C ASP A 628 -11.57 -30.58 -12.35
N ILE A 629 -10.60 -31.51 -12.38
CA ILE A 629 -10.35 -32.36 -13.59
C ILE A 629 -11.48 -33.38 -13.72
N VAL A 630 -12.62 -32.92 -14.23
CA VAL A 630 -13.56 -33.80 -14.91
C VAL A 630 -12.96 -34.09 -16.29
N LEU A 631 -12.36 -35.28 -16.42
CA LEU A 631 -12.11 -36.19 -17.56
C LEU A 631 -12.24 -35.76 -19.06
N ASP A 632 -12.69 -34.56 -19.43
CA ASP A 632 -13.24 -34.32 -20.78
C ASP A 632 -12.24 -33.77 -21.82
N GLN A 633 -10.97 -33.49 -21.48
CA GLN A 633 -10.03 -32.90 -22.45
C GLN A 633 -8.67 -33.62 -22.48
N HIS A 634 -8.57 -34.65 -23.30
CA HIS A 634 -7.36 -35.45 -23.51
C HIS A 634 -6.11 -34.60 -23.86
N LEU A 635 -6.29 -33.49 -24.57
CA LEU A 635 -5.20 -32.55 -24.92
C LEU A 635 -4.65 -31.78 -23.70
N TYR A 636 -5.52 -31.40 -22.75
CA TYR A 636 -5.13 -30.78 -21.48
C TYR A 636 -4.25 -31.73 -20.68
N GLN A 637 -4.72 -32.97 -20.50
CA GLN A 637 -4.06 -33.97 -19.68
C GLN A 637 -2.71 -34.38 -20.27
N LYS A 638 -2.64 -34.58 -21.59
CA LYS A 638 -1.38 -34.94 -22.26
C LYS A 638 -0.33 -33.84 -22.14
N GLY A 639 -0.69 -32.58 -22.41
CA GLY A 639 0.23 -31.45 -22.29
C GLY A 639 0.68 -31.21 -20.84
N LEU A 640 -0.23 -31.35 -19.88
CA LEU A 640 0.07 -31.19 -18.45
C LEU A 640 1.09 -32.23 -17.97
N VAL A 641 0.88 -33.51 -18.28
CA VAL A 641 1.81 -34.59 -17.90
C VAL A 641 3.18 -34.37 -18.52
N GLU A 642 3.24 -33.99 -19.80
CA GLU A 642 4.51 -33.71 -20.49
C GLU A 642 5.28 -32.56 -19.82
N VAL A 643 4.61 -31.45 -19.51
CA VAL A 643 5.22 -30.29 -18.84
C VAL A 643 5.72 -30.64 -17.44
N VAL A 644 4.92 -31.37 -16.65
CA VAL A 644 5.31 -31.77 -15.28
C VAL A 644 6.52 -32.70 -15.31
N VAL A 645 6.51 -33.73 -16.17
CA VAL A 645 7.62 -34.69 -16.27
C VAL A 645 8.89 -34.00 -16.75
N THR A 646 8.82 -33.20 -17.81
CA THR A 646 10.00 -32.52 -18.37
C THR A 646 10.57 -31.49 -17.39
N SER A 647 9.72 -30.68 -16.76
CA SER A 647 10.16 -29.61 -15.85
C SER A 647 10.74 -30.15 -14.55
N LEU A 648 10.09 -31.13 -13.90
CA LEU A 648 10.60 -31.73 -12.66
C LEU A 648 11.88 -32.53 -12.88
N SER A 649 11.99 -33.25 -14.02
CA SER A 649 13.22 -33.98 -14.37
C SER A 649 14.41 -33.03 -14.59
N GLN A 650 14.16 -31.80 -15.03
CA GLN A 650 15.19 -30.77 -15.15
C GLN A 650 15.46 -30.05 -13.82
N ALA A 651 14.43 -29.82 -13.00
CA ALA A 651 14.54 -29.09 -11.74
C ALA A 651 15.22 -29.88 -10.62
N ALA A 652 14.88 -31.17 -10.49
CA ALA A 652 15.34 -32.01 -9.38
C ALA A 652 16.88 -32.20 -9.34
N PRO A 653 17.59 -32.46 -10.45
CA PRO A 653 19.05 -32.55 -10.43
C PRO A 653 19.73 -31.21 -10.09
N VAL A 654 19.16 -30.08 -10.53
CA VAL A 654 19.69 -28.74 -10.24
C VAL A 654 19.53 -28.40 -8.77
N TYR A 655 18.43 -28.83 -8.15
CA TYR A 655 18.20 -28.69 -6.70
C TYR A 655 19.22 -29.51 -5.88
N LEU A 656 19.48 -30.76 -6.29
CA LEU A 656 20.39 -31.67 -5.58
C LEU A 656 21.89 -31.36 -5.83
N GLY A 657 22.22 -30.71 -6.96
CA GLY A 657 23.58 -30.46 -7.43
C GLY A 657 24.37 -29.35 -6.72
N GLY A 658 24.16 -29.15 -5.40
CA GLY A 658 24.66 -28.03 -4.57
C GLY A 658 25.91 -27.27 -5.05
N GLU A 659 25.78 -25.94 -5.12
CA GLU A 659 26.78 -24.85 -5.32
C GLU A 659 27.87 -24.98 -6.41
N LYS A 660 28.00 -26.12 -7.10
CA LYS A 660 29.05 -26.32 -8.12
C LYS A 660 28.71 -25.70 -9.48
N GLN A 661 27.47 -25.24 -9.69
CA GLN A 661 27.04 -24.50 -10.88
C GLN A 661 26.68 -23.07 -10.48
N ALA A 662 27.66 -22.17 -10.54
CA ALA A 662 27.46 -20.75 -10.37
C ALA A 662 26.41 -20.25 -11.40
N GLY A 663 25.19 -19.94 -10.92
CA GLY A 663 24.18 -19.20 -11.68
C GLY A 663 22.79 -19.83 -11.85
N ARG A 664 22.57 -21.11 -11.51
CA ARG A 664 21.24 -21.74 -11.57
C ARG A 664 20.86 -22.35 -10.21
N LYS A 665 20.49 -21.53 -9.24
CA LYS A 665 19.78 -22.00 -8.05
C LYS A 665 18.29 -22.02 -8.39
N VAL A 666 17.67 -23.20 -8.42
CA VAL A 666 16.19 -23.31 -8.51
C VAL A 666 15.63 -22.78 -7.20
N SER A 667 14.69 -21.83 -7.28
CA SER A 667 13.99 -21.35 -6.10
C SER A 667 13.22 -22.51 -5.46
N HIS A 668 13.37 -22.71 -4.15
CA HIS A 668 12.61 -23.71 -3.40
C HIS A 668 11.09 -23.56 -3.64
N LEU A 669 10.62 -22.31 -3.85
CA LEU A 669 9.22 -22.01 -4.13
C LEU A 669 8.72 -22.58 -5.46
N VAL A 670 9.58 -22.60 -6.50
CA VAL A 670 9.19 -23.18 -7.80
C VAL A 670 9.11 -24.70 -7.70
N LEU A 671 10.09 -25.32 -7.05
CA LEU A 671 10.11 -26.76 -6.85
C LEU A 671 8.91 -27.22 -6.02
N GLN A 672 8.58 -26.48 -4.96
CA GLN A 672 7.40 -26.72 -4.14
C GLN A 672 6.10 -26.63 -4.96
N ALA A 673 5.94 -25.59 -5.79
CA ALA A 673 4.76 -25.47 -6.66
C ALA A 673 4.62 -26.64 -7.64
N PHE A 674 5.73 -27.13 -8.21
CA PHE A 674 5.68 -28.32 -9.08
C PHE A 674 5.34 -29.61 -8.31
N LEU A 675 5.84 -29.76 -7.08
CA LEU A 675 5.51 -30.91 -6.23
C LEU A 675 4.04 -30.89 -5.82
N GLU A 676 3.51 -29.72 -5.48
CA GLU A 676 2.08 -29.53 -5.19
C GLU A 676 1.21 -29.85 -6.42
N LEU A 677 1.61 -29.38 -7.60
CA LEU A 677 0.94 -29.72 -8.86
C LEU A 677 0.93 -31.23 -9.11
N LEU A 678 2.09 -31.89 -8.94
CA LEU A 678 2.21 -33.34 -9.07
C LEU A 678 1.30 -34.06 -8.05
N HIS A 679 1.32 -33.63 -6.79
CA HIS A 679 0.49 -34.18 -5.73
C HIS A 679 -1.00 -34.08 -6.10
N ASN A 680 -1.45 -32.91 -6.56
CA ASN A 680 -2.84 -32.67 -6.94
C ASN A 680 -3.29 -33.58 -8.10
N ILE A 681 -2.45 -33.74 -9.13
CA ILE A 681 -2.70 -34.66 -10.25
C ILE A 681 -2.83 -36.10 -9.74
N LEU A 682 -1.87 -36.56 -8.92
CA LEU A 682 -1.86 -37.94 -8.40
C LEU A 682 -3.03 -38.23 -7.47
N LYS A 683 -3.40 -37.26 -6.62
CA LYS A 683 -4.53 -37.34 -5.71
C LYS A 683 -5.83 -37.54 -6.49
N GLN A 684 -5.99 -36.83 -7.60
CA GLN A 684 -7.18 -36.95 -8.46
C GLN A 684 -7.23 -38.26 -9.23
N ILE A 685 -6.10 -38.69 -9.80
CA ILE A 685 -5.99 -40.02 -10.43
C ILE A 685 -6.36 -41.10 -9.41
N SER A 686 -5.80 -41.02 -8.19
CA SER A 686 -6.11 -41.95 -7.10
C SER A 686 -7.59 -41.91 -6.70
N ALA A 687 -8.21 -40.74 -6.59
CA ALA A 687 -9.63 -40.62 -6.27
C ALA A 687 -10.52 -41.24 -7.35
N ALA A 688 -10.23 -40.99 -8.64
CA ALA A 688 -10.96 -41.56 -9.76
C ALA A 688 -10.85 -43.09 -9.81
N VAL A 689 -9.64 -43.63 -9.63
CA VAL A 689 -9.41 -45.08 -9.58
C VAL A 689 -10.09 -45.70 -8.36
N GLN A 690 -10.01 -45.07 -7.19
CA GLN A 690 -10.67 -45.54 -5.97
C GLN A 690 -12.20 -45.53 -6.10
N ALA A 691 -12.80 -44.52 -6.74
CA ALA A 691 -14.23 -44.46 -6.98
C ALA A 691 -14.71 -45.66 -7.81
N VAL A 692 -13.96 -46.03 -8.85
CA VAL A 692 -14.23 -47.21 -9.68
C VAL A 692 -14.01 -48.52 -8.93
N LEU A 693 -12.94 -48.63 -8.12
CA LEU A 693 -12.68 -49.82 -7.30
C LEU A 693 -13.73 -50.03 -6.20
N GLN A 694 -14.29 -48.95 -5.66
CA GLN A 694 -15.36 -49.01 -4.66
C GLN A 694 -16.70 -49.38 -5.31
N SER A 695 -17.00 -48.88 -6.52
CA SER A 695 -18.22 -49.23 -7.25
C SER A 695 -18.19 -50.65 -7.83
N GLN A 696 -17.01 -51.20 -8.13
CA GLN A 696 -16.85 -52.62 -8.51
C GLN A 696 -17.38 -53.59 -7.46
N ARG A 697 -17.37 -53.21 -6.16
CA ARG A 697 -17.96 -54.03 -5.08
C ARG A 697 -19.49 -54.07 -5.11
N LEU A 698 -20.14 -53.21 -5.92
CA LEU A 698 -21.59 -53.00 -5.98
C LEU A 698 -22.20 -53.15 -7.39
N SER A 699 -21.46 -53.73 -8.36
CA SER A 699 -21.74 -53.81 -9.82
C SER A 699 -21.49 -52.49 -10.58
N CYS A 700 -20.30 -52.36 -11.18
CA CYS A 700 -19.87 -51.19 -11.96
C CYS A 700 -20.03 -51.43 -13.48
N PRO A 701 -20.43 -50.41 -14.28
CA PRO A 701 -20.44 -50.49 -15.74
C PRO A 701 -19.03 -50.69 -16.32
N PRO A 702 -18.82 -51.55 -17.33
CA PRO A 702 -17.50 -51.79 -17.94
C PRO A 702 -16.88 -50.54 -18.57
N ALA A 703 -17.70 -49.54 -18.93
CA ALA A 703 -17.24 -48.27 -19.47
C ALA A 703 -16.46 -47.42 -18.45
N GLU A 704 -16.83 -47.48 -17.15
CA GLU A 704 -16.14 -46.73 -16.09
C GLU A 704 -14.80 -47.36 -15.74
N THR A 705 -14.72 -48.70 -15.78
CA THR A 705 -13.45 -49.42 -15.62
C THR A 705 -12.48 -49.17 -16.77
N GLU A 706 -12.98 -49.16 -18.01
CA GLU A 706 -12.17 -48.84 -19.19
C GLU A 706 -11.67 -47.38 -19.17
N ALA A 707 -12.49 -46.44 -18.68
CA ALA A 707 -12.10 -45.04 -18.53
C ALA A 707 -10.98 -44.85 -17.49
N ALA A 708 -11.05 -45.55 -16.34
CA ALA A 708 -9.99 -45.52 -15.32
C ALA A 708 -8.67 -46.11 -15.84
N GLU A 709 -8.73 -47.21 -16.59
CA GLU A 709 -7.54 -47.81 -17.20
C GLU A 709 -6.90 -46.87 -18.23
N LYS A 710 -7.70 -46.27 -19.12
CA LYS A 710 -7.22 -45.26 -20.08
C LYS A 710 -6.56 -44.07 -19.38
N LEU A 711 -7.12 -43.63 -18.25
CA LEU A 711 -6.57 -42.55 -17.44
C LEU A 711 -5.22 -42.96 -16.82
N LEU A 712 -5.09 -44.17 -16.26
CA LEU A 712 -3.81 -44.67 -15.75
C LEU A 712 -2.75 -44.73 -16.86
N VAL A 713 -3.10 -45.27 -18.03
CA VAL A 713 -2.20 -45.38 -19.19
C VAL A 713 -1.75 -44.00 -19.68
N ALA A 714 -2.65 -43.03 -19.77
CA ALA A 714 -2.33 -41.68 -20.22
C ALA A 714 -1.34 -40.95 -19.29
N ASN A 715 -1.40 -41.22 -17.98
CA ASN A 715 -0.55 -40.58 -16.96
C ASN A 715 0.67 -41.44 -16.58
N ARG A 716 0.86 -42.61 -17.20
CA ARG A 716 2.01 -43.49 -16.99
C ARG A 716 3.38 -42.78 -17.04
N PRO A 717 3.63 -41.75 -17.89
CA PRO A 717 4.90 -41.02 -17.89
C PRO A 717 5.28 -40.40 -16.53
N LEU A 718 4.32 -40.11 -15.63
CA LEU A 718 4.61 -39.57 -14.30
C LEU A 718 5.50 -40.50 -13.45
N SER A 719 5.43 -41.81 -13.69
CA SER A 719 6.28 -42.82 -13.02
C SER A 719 7.78 -42.58 -13.20
N GLN A 720 8.20 -41.88 -14.25
CA GLN A 720 9.60 -41.52 -14.52
C GLN A 720 10.18 -40.56 -13.46
N LEU A 721 9.31 -39.85 -12.73
CA LEU A 721 9.72 -38.94 -11.67
C LEU A 721 10.11 -39.66 -10.37
N SER A 722 9.79 -40.95 -10.23
CA SER A 722 10.01 -41.71 -9.00
C SER A 722 11.46 -41.66 -8.51
N THR A 723 12.45 -41.82 -9.39
CA THR A 723 13.88 -41.74 -9.04
C THR A 723 14.27 -40.36 -8.54
N HIS A 724 13.82 -39.30 -9.23
CA HIS A 724 14.06 -37.91 -8.85
C HIS A 724 13.43 -37.58 -7.49
N LEU A 725 12.19 -38.02 -7.23
CA LEU A 725 11.52 -37.84 -5.95
C LEU A 725 12.27 -38.56 -4.81
N ILE A 726 12.75 -39.79 -5.05
CA ILE A 726 13.56 -40.54 -4.08
C ILE A 726 14.84 -39.77 -3.73
N HIS A 727 15.54 -39.22 -4.71
CA HIS A 727 16.75 -38.44 -4.45
C HIS A 727 16.46 -37.15 -3.66
N MET A 728 15.31 -36.51 -3.88
CA MET A 728 14.88 -35.33 -3.12
C MET A 728 14.56 -35.63 -1.64
N LEU A 729 14.31 -36.90 -1.27
CA LEU A 729 14.13 -37.30 0.14
C LEU A 729 15.40 -37.05 0.99
N SER A 730 16.58 -37.03 0.37
CA SER A 730 17.84 -36.71 1.05
C SER A 730 18.14 -35.20 1.15
N GLY A 731 17.23 -34.32 0.72
CA GLY A 731 17.41 -32.87 0.75
C GLY A 731 17.35 -32.24 2.15
N GLU A 732 17.89 -31.02 2.29
CA GLU A 732 17.92 -30.28 3.56
C GLU A 732 16.57 -29.61 3.90
N ASN A 733 15.77 -29.26 2.89
CA ASN A 733 14.51 -28.53 3.08
C ASN A 733 13.35 -29.49 3.41
N GLN A 734 12.72 -29.30 4.57
CA GLN A 734 11.63 -30.11 5.09
C GLN A 734 10.40 -30.16 4.17
N ASP A 735 9.93 -29.00 3.74
CA ASP A 735 8.71 -28.88 2.93
C ASP A 735 8.87 -29.64 1.60
N VAL A 736 10.07 -29.61 1.02
CA VAL A 736 10.37 -30.27 -0.26
C VAL A 736 10.38 -31.79 -0.13
N TRP A 737 11.04 -32.35 0.91
CA TRP A 737 11.12 -33.80 1.04
C TRP A 737 9.81 -34.41 1.55
N GLU A 738 9.02 -33.69 2.36
CA GLU A 738 7.69 -34.15 2.80
C GLU A 738 6.73 -34.28 1.61
N GLU A 739 6.62 -33.23 0.78
CA GLU A 739 5.78 -33.27 -0.42
C GLU A 739 6.28 -34.30 -1.45
N SER A 740 7.61 -34.46 -1.58
CA SER A 740 8.20 -35.51 -2.43
C SER A 740 7.82 -36.92 -1.96
N LEU A 741 7.80 -37.15 -0.64
CA LEU A 741 7.41 -38.43 -0.05
C LEU A 741 5.93 -38.74 -0.29
N GLN A 742 5.06 -37.72 -0.17
CA GLN A 742 3.63 -37.88 -0.44
C GLN A 742 3.36 -38.20 -1.92
N CYS A 743 4.01 -37.48 -2.84
CA CYS A 743 3.93 -37.76 -4.28
C CYS A 743 4.42 -39.18 -4.59
N LEU A 744 5.54 -39.60 -4.01
CA LEU A 744 6.11 -40.94 -4.22
C LEU A 744 5.18 -42.04 -3.69
N SER A 745 4.52 -41.82 -2.55
CA SER A 745 3.54 -42.77 -2.00
C SER A 745 2.39 -43.02 -2.97
N LEU A 746 1.81 -41.96 -3.56
CA LEU A 746 0.71 -42.09 -4.52
C LEU A 746 1.18 -42.71 -5.84
N LEU A 747 2.35 -42.30 -6.35
CA LEU A 747 2.92 -42.89 -7.58
C LEU A 747 3.14 -44.39 -7.46
N VAL A 748 3.73 -44.85 -6.35
CA VAL A 748 4.01 -46.27 -6.12
C VAL A 748 2.72 -47.07 -5.87
N GLN A 749 1.69 -46.44 -5.31
CA GLN A 749 0.37 -47.05 -5.17
C GLN A 749 -0.31 -47.26 -6.54
N LEU A 750 -0.24 -46.27 -7.43
CA LEU A 750 -0.91 -46.28 -8.74
C LEU A 750 -0.16 -47.09 -9.81
N TYR A 751 1.17 -46.96 -9.86
CA TYR A 751 1.98 -47.53 -10.93
C TYR A 751 2.92 -48.63 -10.46
N ALA A 752 2.85 -49.03 -9.19
CA ALA A 752 3.60 -50.17 -8.66
C ALA A 752 5.14 -50.08 -8.86
N GLY A 753 5.69 -48.89 -9.11
CA GLY A 753 7.11 -48.71 -9.42
C GLY A 753 7.51 -49.01 -10.88
N GLU A 754 6.55 -49.05 -11.81
CA GLU A 754 6.82 -49.12 -13.26
C GLU A 754 7.52 -47.84 -13.75
N GLY A 755 8.83 -47.71 -13.52
CA GLY A 755 9.64 -46.56 -13.90
C GLY A 755 11.13 -46.91 -13.84
N GLN A 756 12.02 -45.95 -14.15
CA GLN A 756 13.48 -46.16 -14.05
C GLN A 756 13.88 -46.76 -12.69
N ASP A 757 14.94 -47.59 -12.66
CA ASP A 757 15.40 -48.41 -11.52
C ASP A 757 15.28 -47.74 -10.13
N CYS A 758 14.09 -47.82 -9.52
CA CYS A 758 13.78 -47.21 -8.21
C CYS A 758 14.58 -47.83 -7.06
N LEU A 759 15.15 -49.02 -7.29
CA LEU A 759 16.05 -49.74 -6.39
C LEU A 759 17.52 -49.60 -6.81
N SER A 760 17.88 -48.56 -7.57
CA SER A 760 19.28 -48.24 -7.85
C SER A 760 20.07 -47.95 -6.56
N PRO A 761 21.40 -48.15 -6.53
CA PRO A 761 22.23 -47.87 -5.36
C PRO A 761 22.02 -46.46 -4.78
N SER A 762 21.91 -45.45 -5.66
CA SER A 762 21.66 -44.06 -5.26
C SER A 762 20.31 -43.86 -4.54
N CYS A 763 19.25 -44.52 -5.02
CA CYS A 763 17.92 -44.47 -4.40
C CYS A 763 17.90 -45.15 -3.03
N LEU A 764 18.59 -46.29 -2.91
CA LEU A 764 18.72 -47.02 -1.64
C LEU A 764 19.47 -46.20 -0.57
N GLN A 765 20.46 -45.39 -0.99
CA GLN A 765 21.14 -44.44 -0.11
C GLN A 765 20.17 -43.36 0.40
N SER A 766 19.35 -42.77 -0.48
CA SER A 766 18.35 -41.76 -0.08
C SER A 766 17.30 -42.32 0.88
N PHE A 767 16.79 -43.54 0.65
CA PHE A 767 15.90 -44.23 1.59
C PHE A 767 16.57 -44.50 2.95
N SER A 768 17.83 -44.93 2.92
CA SER A 768 18.59 -45.16 4.16
C SER A 768 18.84 -43.86 4.92
N HIS A 769 19.09 -42.76 4.20
CA HIS A 769 19.27 -41.43 4.78
C HIS A 769 18.00 -40.95 5.49
N ILE A 770 16.84 -40.95 4.81
CA ILE A 770 15.58 -40.46 5.40
C ILE A 770 15.14 -41.28 6.62
N LEU A 771 15.35 -42.60 6.60
CA LEU A 771 15.05 -43.48 7.73
C LEU A 771 15.98 -43.22 8.94
N ARG A 772 17.26 -42.91 8.70
CA ARG A 772 18.20 -42.56 9.78
C ARG A 772 17.93 -41.18 10.36
N THR A 773 17.72 -40.17 9.51
CA THR A 773 17.48 -38.79 9.95
C THR A 773 16.19 -38.68 10.76
N ASN A 774 15.16 -39.46 10.41
CA ASN A 774 13.91 -39.50 11.16
C ASN A 774 13.89 -40.54 12.29
N ALA A 775 14.98 -41.27 12.58
CA ALA A 775 15.03 -42.24 13.66
C ALA A 775 14.93 -41.58 15.06
N SER A 776 15.34 -40.32 15.18
CA SER A 776 15.31 -39.54 16.43
C SER A 776 14.08 -38.62 16.59
N THR A 777 13.40 -38.29 15.49
CA THR A 777 12.26 -37.37 15.43
C THR A 777 10.96 -38.18 15.40
N LYS A 778 9.94 -37.81 16.18
CA LYS A 778 8.67 -38.57 16.36
C LYS A 778 7.73 -38.58 15.12
N SER A 779 8.23 -38.52 13.89
CA SER A 779 7.40 -38.58 12.68
C SER A 779 7.07 -40.04 12.28
N LEU A 780 6.23 -40.69 13.10
CA LEU A 780 5.71 -42.05 12.85
C LEU A 780 5.23 -42.24 11.41
N GLN A 781 4.51 -41.23 10.90
CA GLN A 781 3.93 -41.24 9.56
C GLN A 781 5.02 -41.34 8.48
N THR A 782 6.06 -40.51 8.55
CA THR A 782 7.19 -40.48 7.58
C THR A 782 7.89 -41.84 7.49
N GLN A 783 8.22 -42.45 8.64
CA GLN A 783 8.85 -43.78 8.66
C GLN A 783 7.93 -44.86 8.11
N SER A 784 6.65 -44.87 8.52
CA SER A 784 5.68 -45.87 8.07
C SER A 784 5.41 -45.78 6.56
N THR A 785 5.27 -44.57 6.01
CA THR A 785 5.07 -44.33 4.58
C THR A 785 6.29 -44.76 3.78
N THR A 786 7.50 -44.42 4.24
CA THR A 786 8.75 -44.85 3.61
C THR A 786 8.86 -46.38 3.56
N LEU A 787 8.56 -47.07 4.65
CA LEU A 787 8.57 -48.54 4.69
C LEU A 787 7.51 -49.18 3.78
N ARG A 788 6.30 -48.60 3.69
CA ARG A 788 5.27 -49.06 2.75
C ARG A 788 5.69 -48.90 1.30
N ILE A 789 6.34 -47.77 0.96
CA ILE A 789 6.89 -47.53 -0.38
C ILE A 789 7.94 -48.60 -0.71
N ILE A 790 8.91 -48.82 0.19
CA ILE A 790 9.96 -49.84 0.00
C ILE A 790 9.32 -51.23 -0.15
N LYS A 791 8.36 -51.60 0.71
CA LYS A 791 7.63 -52.87 0.62
C LYS A 791 7.02 -53.07 -0.77
N ARG A 792 6.28 -52.07 -1.25
CA ARG A 792 5.56 -52.15 -2.52
C ARG A 792 6.51 -52.25 -3.71
N LEU A 793 7.61 -51.49 -3.73
CA LEU A 793 8.64 -51.57 -4.77
C LEU A 793 9.31 -52.95 -4.81
N ILE A 794 9.55 -53.56 -3.64
CA ILE A 794 10.16 -54.90 -3.55
C ILE A 794 9.20 -55.98 -4.05
N GLN A 795 7.91 -55.87 -3.74
CA GLN A 795 6.88 -56.83 -4.18
C GLN A 795 6.71 -56.86 -5.71
N THR A 796 6.98 -55.74 -6.37
CA THR A 796 6.72 -55.56 -7.81
C THR A 796 7.98 -55.75 -8.67
N THR A 797 9.16 -55.76 -8.06
CA THR A 797 10.43 -55.94 -8.77
C THR A 797 10.74 -57.43 -8.97
N GLU A 798 11.01 -57.84 -10.21
CA GLU A 798 11.37 -59.23 -10.54
C GLU A 798 12.86 -59.56 -10.34
N ARG A 799 13.74 -58.56 -10.26
CA ARG A 799 15.21 -58.72 -10.16
C ARG A 799 15.74 -58.57 -8.73
N SER A 800 16.66 -59.44 -8.33
CA SER A 800 17.36 -59.44 -7.03
C SER A 800 18.68 -58.66 -7.01
N ASP A 801 19.11 -58.09 -8.14
CA ASP A 801 20.45 -57.52 -8.33
C ASP A 801 20.77 -56.36 -7.35
N TRP A 802 19.74 -55.63 -6.91
CA TRP A 802 19.88 -54.53 -5.95
C TRP A 802 20.23 -55.00 -4.53
N LEU A 803 20.04 -56.29 -4.20
CA LEU A 803 20.42 -56.84 -2.89
C LEU A 803 21.92 -57.11 -2.77
N GLU A 804 22.62 -57.22 -3.90
CA GLU A 804 24.04 -57.56 -3.95
C GLU A 804 24.94 -56.33 -3.83
N CYS A 805 24.39 -55.12 -4.01
CA CYS A 805 25.14 -53.88 -3.85
C CYS A 805 25.34 -53.52 -2.36
N PRO A 806 26.43 -52.79 -2.02
CA PRO A 806 26.70 -52.42 -0.63
C PRO A 806 25.60 -51.54 -0.02
N GLU A 807 24.93 -50.73 -0.84
CA GLU A 807 23.79 -49.91 -0.45
C GLU A 807 22.57 -50.75 -0.07
N GLY A 808 22.28 -51.82 -0.81
CA GLY A 808 21.19 -52.76 -0.52
C GLY A 808 21.44 -53.58 0.74
N ALA A 809 22.69 -54.02 0.93
CA ALA A 809 23.12 -54.63 2.19
C ALA A 809 22.97 -53.66 3.38
N GLY A 810 23.37 -52.39 3.19
CA GLY A 810 23.25 -51.34 4.21
C GLY A 810 21.81 -50.97 4.56
N LEU A 811 20.88 -51.00 3.59
CA LEU A 811 19.45 -50.81 3.87
C LEU A 811 18.89 -52.01 4.65
N ARG A 812 19.29 -53.23 4.31
CA ARG A 812 18.85 -54.45 5.02
C ARG A 812 19.30 -54.45 6.48
N THR A 813 20.53 -54.06 6.78
CA THR A 813 21.00 -53.93 8.17
C THR A 813 20.23 -52.86 8.93
N LEU A 814 19.94 -51.71 8.29
CA LEU A 814 19.14 -50.65 8.89
C LEU A 814 17.70 -51.12 9.19
N LEU A 815 17.08 -51.89 8.30
CA LEU A 815 15.75 -52.47 8.54
C LEU A 815 15.76 -53.48 9.69
N GLN A 816 16.83 -54.27 9.84
CA GLN A 816 17.01 -55.18 10.99
C GLN A 816 17.16 -54.42 12.30
N GLU A 817 17.92 -53.31 12.30
CA GLU A 817 18.04 -52.42 13.46
C GLU A 817 16.68 -51.82 13.84
N ILE A 818 15.90 -51.34 12.86
CA ILE A 818 14.56 -50.80 13.10
C ILE A 818 13.61 -51.88 13.64
N ALA A 819 13.60 -53.08 13.06
CA ALA A 819 12.72 -54.17 13.47
C ALA A 819 13.05 -54.72 14.88
N THR A 820 14.30 -54.59 15.34
CA THR A 820 14.76 -55.07 16.66
C THR A 820 14.85 -53.96 17.72
N SER A 821 14.66 -52.70 17.32
CA SER A 821 14.77 -51.55 18.23
C SER A 821 13.53 -51.37 19.10
N ASN A 822 13.72 -51.44 20.42
CA ASN A 822 12.68 -51.09 21.41
C ASN A 822 12.38 -49.58 21.49
N ARG A 823 13.08 -48.74 20.72
CA ARG A 823 12.88 -47.28 20.68
C ARG A 823 11.93 -46.82 19.58
N CYS A 824 11.61 -47.70 18.63
CA CYS A 824 10.69 -47.45 17.52
C CYS A 824 9.25 -47.85 17.89
N HIS A 825 8.26 -47.25 17.24
CA HIS A 825 6.85 -47.60 17.48
C HIS A 825 6.51 -48.99 16.93
N ALA A 826 5.60 -49.71 17.59
CA ALA A 826 5.22 -51.08 17.24
C ALA A 826 4.85 -51.25 15.76
N ASP A 827 4.05 -50.35 15.19
CA ASP A 827 3.65 -50.39 13.77
C ASP A 827 4.83 -50.23 12.79
N VAL A 828 5.86 -49.46 13.16
CA VAL A 828 7.06 -49.29 12.32
C VAL A 828 7.92 -50.55 12.40
N THR A 829 8.05 -51.14 13.60
CA THR A 829 8.80 -52.39 13.80
C THR A 829 8.15 -53.56 13.06
N SER A 830 6.81 -53.64 13.02
CA SER A 830 6.08 -54.66 12.29
C SER A 830 6.21 -54.48 10.77
N LEU A 831 6.04 -53.25 10.26
CA LEU A 831 6.26 -52.93 8.83
C LEU A 831 7.70 -53.25 8.38
N ALA A 832 8.71 -52.96 9.20
CA ALA A 832 10.10 -53.29 8.89
C ALA A 832 10.32 -54.81 8.85
N ALA A 833 9.71 -55.57 9.76
CA ALA A 833 9.75 -57.03 9.75
C ALA A 833 9.04 -57.63 8.53
N GLU A 834 7.91 -57.05 8.11
CA GLU A 834 7.21 -57.45 6.88
C GLU A 834 8.08 -57.22 5.63
N VAL A 835 8.73 -56.06 5.53
CA VAL A 835 9.67 -55.77 4.42
C VAL A 835 10.83 -56.76 4.40
N LEU A 836 11.41 -57.08 5.57
CA LEU A 836 12.47 -58.09 5.68
C LEU A 836 11.98 -59.50 5.28
N GLY A 837 10.72 -59.82 5.57
CA GLY A 837 10.03 -61.02 5.11
C GLY A 837 10.03 -61.09 3.58
N GLU A 838 9.51 -60.06 2.90
CA GLU A 838 9.49 -59.97 1.43
C GLU A 838 10.88 -60.12 0.80
N ILE A 839 11.90 -59.48 1.39
CA ILE A 839 13.30 -59.60 0.96
C ILE A 839 13.82 -61.05 1.09
N SER A 840 13.40 -61.77 2.15
CA SER A 840 13.81 -63.17 2.35
C SER A 840 13.16 -64.13 1.34
N PHE A 841 11.92 -63.86 0.93
CA PHE A 841 11.23 -64.62 -0.12
C PHE A 841 11.90 -64.46 -1.49
N LEU A 842 12.45 -63.28 -1.81
CA LEU A 842 13.20 -63.05 -3.05
C LEU A 842 14.54 -63.83 -3.11
N LYS A 843 15.16 -64.14 -1.95
CA LYS A 843 16.38 -64.97 -1.89
C LYS A 843 16.13 -66.48 -2.01
N HIS A 844 14.90 -66.94 -1.76
CA HIS A 844 14.52 -68.34 -1.79
C HIS A 844 13.18 -68.52 -2.49
N PRO A 845 13.13 -68.61 -3.83
CA PRO A 845 11.89 -68.86 -4.57
C PRO A 845 11.48 -70.34 -4.45
N SER A 846 11.02 -70.78 -3.27
CA SER A 846 10.39 -72.09 -3.12
C SER A 846 8.89 -71.98 -3.39
N SER A 847 8.47 -72.55 -4.52
CA SER A 847 7.11 -72.87 -5.01
C SER A 847 5.90 -72.10 -4.45
N SER A 848 5.11 -71.54 -5.37
CA SER A 848 3.80 -70.88 -5.23
C SER A 848 3.85 -69.36 -4.99
N ARG A 849 3.96 -68.58 -6.08
CA ARG A 849 3.17 -67.35 -6.19
C ARG A 849 1.71 -67.82 -6.31
N PRO A 850 0.81 -67.60 -5.34
CA PRO A 850 -0.61 -67.62 -5.66
C PRO A 850 -0.82 -66.48 -6.66
N GLU A 851 -1.42 -66.76 -7.82
CA GLU A 851 -1.94 -65.74 -8.73
C GLU A 851 -2.87 -64.82 -7.93
N LYS A 852 -2.35 -63.69 -7.49
CA LYS A 852 -3.14 -62.61 -6.91
C LYS A 852 -2.97 -61.42 -7.84
N LEU A 853 -4.02 -61.22 -8.62
CA LEU A 853 -4.43 -60.01 -9.33
C LEU A 853 -3.31 -59.32 -10.12
N GLN A 854 -3.42 -59.44 -11.45
CA GLN A 854 -2.88 -58.45 -12.39
C GLN A 854 -3.18 -57.02 -11.89
N PRO A 855 -2.28 -56.07 -12.17
CA PRO A 855 -2.43 -54.70 -11.69
C PRO A 855 -3.75 -54.10 -12.15
N LEU A 856 -4.54 -53.67 -11.17
CA LEU A 856 -5.55 -52.62 -11.27
C LEU A 856 -5.19 -51.57 -10.22
#